data_AF-A0A349QB02-F1
#
_entry.id   AF-A0A349QB02-F1
#
_cell.length_a   1.000
_cell.length_b   1.000
_cell.length_c   1.000
_cell.angle_alpha   90.00
_cell.angle_beta   90.00
_cell.angle_gamma   90.00
#
_symmetry.space_group_name_H-M   'P 1'
#
loop_
_entity.id
_entity.type
_entity.pdbx_description
1 polymer ?
#
loop_
_entity_poly.entity_id
_entity_poly.type
_entity_poly.pdbx_seq_one_letter_code
_entity_poly.pdbx_strand_id
1 'polypeptide(L)'
;MGTFDGRGHVVSNFNFEASDGVAGFFGYIATATVKNLTIDANVEIEALDKQHNYILGGIVAYNIGGDIVNCNFKGSYTVTSTLPSDNIVYLGGIVGFMQGYGTEYMATASFCTVQADLVSNGQSSLYAIGGIAAAAYGPNSASVAYVNNCSFIGNIEGRNKYAGGVVGYLRTSASVANCYVDGMIEAKSGSDASYAGGLVGASDNETAISSSVAIGVLSSSKQQGEDELSDISGLIFRDAYNEIDTKKAVLFKSYYTQAGTITDGKTYRAESLSDLCDLLGWVPSDWKEDNGAILPVYSDTAEGSISAKFVFGRNVTKEDNNGNPLTQTEDTVTITGVMPIYYIYGGSGMNNFVADKESADDTKNMVSYGYFFDAEHTQRIPSSFLITADLTVYVGFADYTAVKGDYYAVLQTLKNNEIYNAELHLVFDDNGKMTMYYDGIVADYMYVYNGEKLLVKDAYFAYLVYTSSNGYSLLADYYADIEGNVLNIYDNLFFTNEKDNVIVARKQNAAMGTWYTSAGTTYTFLSDLTGERTNANGTETFTYTCNEHIVTLTIGTTRVIASISEDGLTMQSTSAGLQLEKRDIFAGKWESDFNRIETITFDGKGSVEYKGTTYEYVLDGEKASFGSIVATFDENGLLVVKDGGVSTTYGRDGSFIGTWTDTLLNYTIILNGIGKNGYGTGKDSSGIEFNYVAEYDETGTLMVNMYYQTRLYGMFNLATNNGMELLYLAGYYASTGMLVDDYNMAYYDPYYGTWNGTNGVTYTFNGFGSYDIDYNTSQQGRWYVKGLVTVEKDGSTSEVAYYYNKKTGEATFTIGNVTYTAKLDGNGITVNEVIFKAPDYVSQYEYHVGDDVLRFNGKSPVGLGKATLTTADGVETYDYATADVENKYVVTLTKDGAVVYIIRFVDGSATIEKDGVRIEDFGLYHKIVGKEYLLSGDKTFKITTKMDINGIAKGTFGGIDVDVFYVDENYVSIYTDGLFLYYIGYLDENNVVVLDSSKQTVSVLTIADEYAGTYTAADGSTIVFDGRSKGSDYVYAYATLTIFENVDGDIEETEYRYVYKVENGEICIYDIDRSGESGEDEVLIIKYKISFTEVAGAKAFTNSDGTTIYLVEAGE
;
A
#
# COMPACT_ATOMS: atom_id res chain seq x y z
N MET A 1 14.34 4.43 -14.25
CA MET A 1 13.86 5.20 -15.42
C MET A 1 15.01 5.39 -16.40
N GLY A 2 14.73 5.40 -17.71
CA GLY A 2 15.75 5.61 -18.75
C GLY A 2 15.21 6.44 -19.91
N THR A 3 16.10 6.98 -20.74
CA THR A 3 15.71 7.81 -21.88
C THR A 3 16.54 7.46 -23.11
N PHE A 4 15.87 7.25 -24.24
CA PHE A 4 16.47 7.22 -25.56
C PHE A 4 15.95 8.41 -26.37
N ASP A 5 16.85 9.26 -26.84
CA ASP A 5 16.52 10.39 -27.73
C ASP A 5 17.21 10.16 -29.08
N GLY A 6 16.41 9.89 -30.12
CA GLY A 6 16.87 9.76 -31.50
C GLY A 6 17.27 11.09 -32.13
N ARG A 7 16.97 12.23 -31.50
CA ARG A 7 17.37 13.60 -31.91
C ARG A 7 17.00 13.98 -33.35
N GLY A 8 15.96 13.36 -33.90
CA GLY A 8 15.50 13.54 -35.28
C GLY A 8 16.23 12.68 -36.32
N HIS A 9 17.07 11.73 -35.89
CA HIS A 9 17.74 10.80 -36.79
C HIS A 9 16.82 9.69 -37.30
N VAL A 10 17.18 9.14 -38.46
CA VAL A 10 16.50 8.02 -39.11
C VAL A 10 17.40 6.78 -39.04
N VAL A 11 16.86 5.65 -38.59
CA VAL A 11 17.47 4.33 -38.74
C VAL A 11 16.85 3.67 -39.97
N SER A 12 17.63 3.49 -41.03
CA SER A 12 17.17 2.90 -42.30
C SER A 12 17.73 1.51 -42.51
N ASN A 13 16.97 0.63 -43.18
CA ASN A 13 17.30 -0.78 -43.39
C ASN A 13 17.38 -1.60 -42.08
N PHE A 14 16.61 -1.20 -41.06
CA PHE A 14 16.42 -2.02 -39.87
C PHE A 14 15.71 -3.34 -40.24
N ASN A 15 16.24 -4.46 -39.74
CA ASN A 15 15.62 -5.77 -39.87
C ASN A 15 15.99 -6.63 -38.66
N PHE A 16 15.12 -7.56 -38.28
CA PHE A 16 15.33 -8.47 -37.16
C PHE A 16 14.60 -9.80 -37.39
N GLU A 17 15.20 -10.90 -36.92
CA GLU A 17 14.55 -12.22 -36.91
C GLU A 17 14.03 -12.47 -35.49
N ALA A 18 12.71 -12.42 -35.31
CA ALA A 18 12.07 -12.67 -34.02
C ALA A 18 11.98 -14.19 -33.75
N SER A 19 12.96 -14.74 -33.00
CA SER A 19 12.81 -16.10 -32.49
C SER A 19 11.62 -16.20 -31.55
N ASP A 20 11.43 -15.21 -30.67
CA ASP A 20 10.47 -15.28 -29.56
C ASP A 20 9.54 -14.06 -29.54
N GLY A 21 8.42 -14.19 -28.82
CA GLY A 21 7.19 -13.43 -29.06
C GLY A 21 7.14 -11.96 -28.63
N VAL A 22 8.27 -11.24 -28.54
CA VAL A 22 8.30 -9.81 -28.19
C VAL A 22 9.38 -9.12 -29.02
N ALA A 23 9.00 -8.38 -30.08
CA ALA A 23 9.96 -7.85 -31.04
C ALA A 23 9.61 -6.48 -31.67
N GLY A 24 10.66 -5.66 -31.84
CA GLY A 24 10.67 -4.31 -32.38
C GLY A 24 12.08 -3.73 -32.27
N PHE A 25 12.29 -2.44 -32.54
CA PHE A 25 13.59 -1.79 -32.32
C PHE A 25 13.99 -1.79 -30.83
N PHE A 26 13.01 -1.66 -29.94
CA PHE A 26 13.07 -2.05 -28.54
C PHE A 26 12.09 -3.21 -28.29
N GLY A 27 12.56 -4.29 -27.64
CA GLY A 27 11.67 -5.40 -27.24
C GLY A 27 10.67 -4.97 -26.18
N TYR A 28 11.16 -4.43 -25.06
CA TYR A 28 10.31 -3.83 -24.03
C TYR A 28 10.93 -2.53 -23.50
N ILE A 29 10.08 -1.64 -22.99
CA ILE A 29 10.45 -0.48 -22.18
C ILE A 29 9.60 -0.46 -20.91
N ALA A 30 10.19 -0.05 -19.79
CA ALA A 30 9.52 0.09 -18.50
C ALA A 30 9.94 1.42 -17.85
N THR A 31 8.96 2.26 -17.48
CA THR A 31 9.15 3.61 -16.89
C THR A 31 10.28 4.41 -17.56
N ALA A 32 10.25 4.43 -18.90
CA ALA A 32 11.29 4.99 -19.75
C ALA A 32 10.69 5.75 -20.95
N THR A 33 11.44 6.73 -21.44
CA THR A 33 11.03 7.61 -22.56
C THR A 33 11.83 7.26 -23.82
N VAL A 34 11.14 7.02 -24.94
CA VAL A 34 11.72 6.90 -26.28
C VAL A 34 11.21 8.08 -27.11
N LYS A 35 12.10 8.98 -27.54
CA LYS A 35 11.69 10.16 -28.32
C LYS A 35 12.50 10.47 -29.57
N ASN A 36 11.90 11.25 -30.48
CA ASN A 36 12.54 11.84 -31.67
C ASN A 36 13.23 10.83 -32.61
N LEU A 37 12.71 9.61 -32.73
CA LEU A 37 13.31 8.53 -33.53
C LEU A 37 12.47 8.23 -34.77
N THR A 38 13.09 8.08 -35.94
CA THR A 38 12.43 7.52 -37.13
C THR A 38 13.03 6.17 -37.51
N ILE A 39 12.19 5.17 -37.78
CA ILE A 39 12.56 3.91 -38.40
C ILE A 39 12.03 3.91 -39.85
N ASP A 40 12.87 3.60 -40.82
CA ASP A 40 12.53 3.55 -42.25
C ASP A 40 12.95 2.19 -42.84
N ALA A 41 12.01 1.25 -42.86
CA ALA A 41 12.27 -0.16 -43.08
C ALA A 41 11.05 -0.93 -43.61
N ASN A 42 11.33 -1.98 -44.39
CA ASN A 42 10.36 -3.01 -44.72
C ASN A 42 10.65 -4.22 -43.83
N VAL A 43 9.75 -4.53 -42.90
CA VAL A 43 9.89 -5.59 -41.91
C VAL A 43 8.98 -6.76 -42.29
N GLU A 44 9.51 -7.97 -42.29
CA GLU A 44 8.77 -9.21 -42.55
C GLU A 44 9.00 -10.20 -41.39
N ILE A 45 7.93 -10.65 -40.73
CA ILE A 45 8.00 -11.57 -39.58
C ILE A 45 7.10 -12.80 -39.83
N GLU A 46 7.61 -13.99 -39.54
CA GLU A 46 6.84 -15.24 -39.54
C GLU A 46 6.52 -15.64 -38.09
N ALA A 47 5.24 -15.63 -37.72
CA ALA A 47 4.78 -16.00 -36.38
C ALA A 47 4.52 -17.52 -36.34
N LEU A 48 5.52 -18.26 -35.85
CA LEU A 48 5.63 -19.71 -35.87
C LEU A 48 5.15 -20.35 -34.54
N ASP A 49 4.65 -21.58 -34.64
CA ASP A 49 4.07 -22.32 -33.51
C ASP A 49 5.05 -22.49 -32.33
N LYS A 50 4.75 -21.74 -31.26
CA LYS A 50 5.48 -21.68 -29.99
C LYS A 50 4.48 -21.43 -28.87
N GLN A 51 4.82 -21.76 -27.62
CA GLN A 51 3.91 -21.70 -26.46
C GLN A 51 3.63 -20.28 -25.94
N HIS A 52 3.76 -19.24 -26.79
CA HIS A 52 3.78 -17.83 -26.40
C HIS A 52 2.96 -16.96 -27.36
N ASN A 53 2.50 -15.82 -26.87
CA ASN A 53 1.88 -14.77 -27.69
C ASN A 53 2.97 -13.95 -28.41
N TYR A 54 2.61 -13.32 -29.53
CA TYR A 54 3.50 -12.41 -30.27
C TYR A 54 3.05 -10.96 -30.08
N ILE A 55 3.96 -10.12 -29.58
CA ILE A 55 3.81 -8.67 -29.45
C ILE A 55 4.83 -8.02 -30.38
N LEU A 56 4.34 -7.29 -31.39
CA LEU A 56 5.14 -6.76 -32.48
C LEU A 56 4.91 -5.24 -32.63
N GLY A 57 5.99 -4.47 -32.61
CA GLY A 57 5.95 -3.02 -32.81
C GLY A 57 7.02 -2.54 -33.78
N GLY A 58 6.69 -1.57 -34.64
CA GLY A 58 7.66 -0.96 -35.56
C GLY A 58 8.83 -0.27 -34.85
N ILE A 59 8.62 0.18 -33.60
CA ILE A 59 9.65 0.84 -32.77
C ILE A 59 9.76 0.18 -31.39
N VAL A 60 8.64 -0.06 -30.69
CA VAL A 60 8.63 -0.65 -29.33
C VAL A 60 7.68 -1.84 -29.32
N ALA A 61 8.09 -3.05 -28.96
CA ALA A 61 7.12 -4.14 -28.88
C ALA A 61 6.17 -3.93 -27.68
N TYR A 62 6.71 -3.77 -26.47
CA TYR A 62 5.91 -3.63 -25.25
C TYR A 62 6.32 -2.39 -24.43
N ASN A 63 5.37 -1.49 -24.17
CA ASN A 63 5.53 -0.32 -23.29
C ASN A 63 4.79 -0.54 -21.96
N ILE A 64 5.51 -0.41 -20.83
CA ILE A 64 4.98 -0.53 -19.47
C ILE A 64 5.27 0.77 -18.69
N GLY A 65 4.26 1.62 -18.53
CA GLY A 65 4.37 2.87 -17.77
C GLY A 65 5.39 3.89 -18.32
N GLY A 66 5.65 3.87 -19.63
CA GLY A 66 6.64 4.73 -20.31
C GLY A 66 6.06 5.54 -21.48
N ASP A 67 6.91 6.40 -22.05
CA ASP A 67 6.49 7.40 -23.04
C ASP A 67 7.14 7.18 -24.40
N ILE A 68 6.34 7.24 -25.46
CA ILE A 68 6.83 7.17 -26.85
C ILE A 68 6.44 8.48 -27.56
N VAL A 69 7.39 9.39 -27.77
CA VAL A 69 7.09 10.78 -28.16
C VAL A 69 7.80 11.18 -29.45
N ASN A 70 7.09 11.70 -30.46
CA ASN A 70 7.69 12.09 -31.74
C ASN A 70 8.49 10.95 -32.41
N CYS A 71 7.97 9.74 -32.31
CA CYS A 71 8.57 8.55 -32.91
C CYS A 71 7.79 8.14 -34.18
N ASN A 72 8.49 7.72 -35.22
CA ASN A 72 7.91 7.61 -36.55
C ASN A 72 8.34 6.32 -37.27
N PHE A 73 7.41 5.62 -37.93
CA PHE A 73 7.71 4.41 -38.71
C PHE A 73 7.32 4.59 -40.19
N LYS A 74 8.18 4.12 -41.10
CA LYS A 74 7.98 4.20 -42.56
C LYS A 74 8.37 2.89 -43.25
N GLY A 75 7.72 2.62 -44.38
CA GLY A 75 7.99 1.43 -45.21
C GLY A 75 6.82 0.46 -45.19
N SER A 76 7.04 -0.75 -44.67
CA SER A 76 5.97 -1.75 -44.49
C SER A 76 6.25 -2.69 -43.33
N TYR A 77 5.20 -3.25 -42.73
CA TYR A 77 5.32 -4.32 -41.74
C TYR A 77 4.38 -5.47 -42.12
N THR A 78 4.95 -6.59 -42.56
CA THR A 78 4.20 -7.80 -42.93
C THR A 78 4.35 -8.90 -41.89
N VAL A 79 3.24 -9.50 -41.46
CA VAL A 79 3.22 -10.63 -40.52
C VAL A 79 2.56 -11.84 -41.17
N THR A 80 3.33 -12.92 -41.28
CA THR A 80 2.88 -14.24 -41.75
C THR A 80 2.56 -15.11 -40.53
N SER A 81 1.30 -15.15 -40.10
CA SER A 81 0.88 -15.99 -38.97
C SER A 81 0.41 -17.37 -39.42
N THR A 82 0.96 -18.43 -38.81
CA THR A 82 0.50 -19.82 -39.01
C THR A 82 0.14 -20.51 -37.68
N LEU A 83 -0.08 -19.73 -36.63
CA LEU A 83 -0.33 -20.22 -35.27
C LEU A 83 -1.66 -20.99 -35.13
N PRO A 84 -1.76 -21.90 -34.14
CA PRO A 84 -3.03 -22.44 -33.64
C PRO A 84 -4.00 -21.34 -33.15
N SER A 85 -5.25 -21.72 -32.87
CA SER A 85 -6.33 -20.80 -32.46
C SER A 85 -6.10 -20.03 -31.16
N ASP A 86 -5.19 -20.51 -30.32
CA ASP A 86 -5.14 -20.14 -28.90
C ASP A 86 -4.02 -19.11 -28.62
N ASN A 87 -3.12 -18.87 -29.59
CA ASN A 87 -2.05 -17.87 -29.51
C ASN A 87 -2.53 -16.50 -30.00
N ILE A 88 -2.19 -15.45 -29.27
CA ILE A 88 -2.56 -14.06 -29.57
C ILE A 88 -1.40 -13.36 -30.28
N VAL A 89 -1.71 -12.62 -31.36
CA VAL A 89 -0.74 -11.76 -32.07
C VAL A 89 -1.22 -10.31 -32.11
N TYR A 90 -0.33 -9.40 -31.71
CA TYR A 90 -0.49 -7.95 -31.69
C TYR A 90 0.52 -7.30 -32.65
N LEU A 91 0.07 -6.43 -33.57
CA LEU A 91 0.93 -5.62 -34.42
C LEU A 91 0.59 -4.12 -34.37
N GLY A 92 1.54 -3.28 -33.96
CA GLY A 92 1.39 -1.82 -34.00
C GLY A 92 2.47 -1.14 -34.85
N GLY A 93 2.09 -0.15 -35.66
CA GLY A 93 3.03 0.60 -36.49
C GLY A 93 4.12 1.33 -35.69
N ILE A 94 3.81 1.81 -34.49
CA ILE A 94 4.79 2.28 -33.50
C ILE A 94 4.99 1.20 -32.42
N VAL A 95 3.90 0.73 -31.81
CA VAL A 95 3.96 -0.05 -30.55
C VAL A 95 3.01 -1.24 -30.49
N GLY A 96 3.52 -2.43 -30.17
CA GLY A 96 2.72 -3.65 -30.12
C GLY A 96 1.68 -3.63 -29.01
N PHE A 97 2.10 -3.37 -27.78
CA PHE A 97 1.22 -3.30 -26.61
C PHE A 97 1.66 -2.17 -25.68
N MET A 98 0.72 -1.38 -25.17
CA MET A 98 0.96 -0.38 -24.13
C MET A 98 0.13 -0.69 -22.89
N GLN A 99 0.73 -0.58 -21.70
CA GLN A 99 0.00 -0.55 -20.45
C GLN A 99 0.55 0.46 -19.45
N GLY A 100 -0.33 1.10 -18.67
CA GLY A 100 0.08 1.80 -17.46
C GLY A 100 0.68 0.84 -16.41
N TYR A 101 1.26 1.37 -15.35
CA TYR A 101 1.89 0.58 -14.30
C TYR A 101 1.71 1.19 -12.91
N GLY A 102 1.50 0.33 -11.90
CA GLY A 102 1.18 0.75 -10.54
C GLY A 102 -0.07 1.64 -10.49
N THR A 103 -0.06 2.62 -9.60
CA THR A 103 -1.09 3.67 -9.47
C THR A 103 -0.67 5.02 -10.07
N GLU A 104 0.55 5.12 -10.61
CA GLU A 104 1.19 6.41 -10.89
C GLU A 104 1.80 6.54 -12.31
N TYR A 105 2.19 5.44 -12.97
CA TYR A 105 2.79 5.50 -14.31
C TYR A 105 1.75 5.30 -15.41
N MET A 106 1.52 6.34 -16.20
CA MET A 106 0.79 6.26 -17.47
C MET A 106 1.65 5.62 -18.56
N ALA A 107 1.04 5.14 -19.65
CA ALA A 107 1.78 4.76 -20.86
C ALA A 107 1.27 5.50 -22.09
N THR A 108 2.19 6.14 -22.83
CA THR A 108 1.82 7.12 -23.86
C THR A 108 2.43 6.80 -25.23
N ALA A 109 1.70 7.13 -26.28
CA ALA A 109 2.22 7.33 -27.62
C ALA A 109 1.73 8.69 -28.16
N SER A 110 2.65 9.65 -28.27
CA SER A 110 2.32 11.06 -28.51
C SER A 110 3.11 11.63 -29.69
N PHE A 111 2.49 12.48 -30.52
CA PHE A 111 3.16 13.13 -31.67
C PHE A 111 3.78 12.15 -32.70
N CYS A 112 3.33 10.90 -32.72
CA CYS A 112 3.91 9.83 -33.54
C CYS A 112 3.24 9.73 -34.92
N THR A 113 4.03 9.39 -35.95
CA THR A 113 3.55 9.25 -37.33
C THR A 113 3.90 7.89 -37.92
N VAL A 114 2.94 7.22 -38.55
CA VAL A 114 3.19 6.00 -39.33
C VAL A 114 2.81 6.23 -40.79
N GLN A 115 3.79 6.03 -41.68
CA GLN A 115 3.68 6.16 -43.14
C GLN A 115 4.07 4.82 -43.77
N ALA A 116 3.25 3.80 -43.53
CA ALA A 116 3.57 2.41 -43.87
C ALA A 116 2.30 1.56 -44.05
N ASP A 117 2.40 0.53 -44.90
CA ASP A 117 1.37 -0.52 -45.00
C ASP A 117 1.63 -1.62 -43.96
N LEU A 118 0.59 -2.02 -43.22
CA LEU A 118 0.63 -3.04 -42.17
C LEU A 118 -0.22 -4.24 -42.63
N VAL A 119 0.43 -5.38 -42.89
CA VAL A 119 -0.16 -6.47 -43.69
C VAL A 119 -0.16 -7.81 -42.94
N SER A 120 -1.34 -8.42 -42.81
CA SER A 120 -1.50 -9.79 -42.31
C SER A 120 -1.83 -10.76 -43.44
N ASN A 121 -0.83 -11.52 -43.91
CA ASN A 121 -0.95 -12.43 -45.07
C ASN A 121 -1.04 -13.92 -44.68
N GLY A 122 -1.09 -14.22 -43.37
CA GLY A 122 -1.06 -15.58 -42.81
C GLY A 122 -2.30 -16.45 -43.06
N GLN A 123 -2.33 -17.60 -42.39
CA GLN A 123 -3.51 -18.48 -42.32
C GLN A 123 -4.42 -18.11 -41.13
N SER A 124 -3.85 -17.92 -39.94
CA SER A 124 -4.56 -17.38 -38.78
C SER A 124 -4.66 -15.85 -38.86
N SER A 125 -5.69 -15.30 -38.22
CA SER A 125 -5.87 -13.85 -38.10
C SER A 125 -5.01 -13.30 -36.97
N LEU A 126 -4.47 -12.08 -37.12
CA LEU A 126 -3.94 -11.35 -35.96
C LEU A 126 -5.09 -10.96 -35.04
N TYR A 127 -4.85 -10.90 -33.74
CA TYR A 127 -5.88 -10.56 -32.77
C TYR A 127 -6.22 -9.08 -32.81
N ALA A 128 -5.19 -8.22 -32.77
CA ALA A 128 -5.34 -6.79 -32.95
C ALA A 128 -4.20 -6.20 -33.79
N ILE A 129 -4.55 -5.29 -34.69
CA ILE A 129 -3.62 -4.52 -35.52
C ILE A 129 -3.98 -3.04 -35.45
N GLY A 130 -2.99 -2.17 -35.27
CA GLY A 130 -3.23 -0.73 -35.14
C GLY A 130 -2.18 0.12 -35.84
N GLY A 131 -2.64 1.18 -36.52
CA GLY A 131 -1.74 2.08 -37.25
C GLY A 131 -0.68 2.73 -36.36
N ILE A 132 -1.01 3.04 -35.09
CA ILE A 132 -0.04 3.45 -34.07
C ILE A 132 0.23 2.31 -33.08
N ALA A 133 -0.81 1.79 -32.42
CA ALA A 133 -0.68 0.81 -31.34
C ALA A 133 -1.59 -0.41 -31.53
N ALA A 134 -1.11 -1.64 -31.36
CA ALA A 134 -2.01 -2.80 -31.50
C ALA A 134 -3.02 -2.88 -30.35
N ALA A 135 -2.58 -2.62 -29.11
CA ALA A 135 -3.44 -2.48 -27.94
C ALA A 135 -2.90 -1.46 -26.92
N ALA A 136 -3.80 -0.83 -26.17
CA ALA A 136 -3.48 0.08 -25.07
C ALA A 136 -4.41 -0.20 -23.87
N TYR A 137 -3.87 -0.27 -22.64
CA TYR A 137 -4.59 -0.69 -21.44
C TYR A 137 -4.19 0.10 -20.18
N GLY A 138 -5.14 0.69 -19.47
CA GLY A 138 -4.91 1.25 -18.13
C GLY A 138 -5.31 0.24 -17.04
N PRO A 139 -4.37 -0.38 -16.29
CA PRO A 139 -4.73 -1.31 -15.22
C PRO A 139 -5.45 -0.64 -14.04
N ASN A 140 -5.36 0.68 -13.90
CA ASN A 140 -6.18 1.46 -12.97
C ASN A 140 -6.67 2.74 -13.68
N SER A 141 -7.78 3.30 -13.18
CA SER A 141 -8.28 4.64 -13.55
C SER A 141 -7.27 5.78 -13.36
N ALA A 142 -6.25 5.59 -12.50
CA ALA A 142 -5.12 6.50 -12.34
C ALA A 142 -4.02 6.26 -13.40
N SER A 143 -3.51 5.04 -13.49
CA SER A 143 -2.45 4.62 -14.43
C SER A 143 -3.02 4.31 -15.83
N VAL A 144 -3.59 5.33 -16.47
CA VAL A 144 -4.20 5.24 -17.81
C VAL A 144 -3.16 5.04 -18.91
N ALA A 145 -3.60 4.53 -20.07
CA ALA A 145 -2.79 4.47 -21.29
C ALA A 145 -3.43 5.28 -22.43
N TYR A 146 -2.68 6.04 -23.22
CA TYR A 146 -3.28 6.83 -24.30
C TYR A 146 -2.41 7.02 -25.54
N VAL A 147 -3.09 7.21 -26.67
CA VAL A 147 -2.49 7.67 -27.93
C VAL A 147 -3.02 9.07 -28.24
N ASN A 148 -2.13 10.05 -28.45
CA ASN A 148 -2.56 11.42 -28.76
C ASN A 148 -1.70 12.15 -29.81
N ASN A 149 -2.30 13.10 -30.52
CA ASN A 149 -1.60 13.92 -31.54
C ASN A 149 -0.87 13.02 -32.56
N CYS A 150 -1.47 11.92 -33.02
CA CYS A 150 -0.81 10.94 -33.89
C CYS A 150 -1.47 10.84 -35.27
N SER A 151 -0.68 10.47 -36.29
CA SER A 151 -1.19 10.24 -37.65
C SER A 151 -0.80 8.87 -38.21
N PHE A 152 -1.77 8.16 -38.79
CA PHE A 152 -1.53 6.97 -39.63
C PHE A 152 -1.92 7.27 -41.08
N ILE A 153 -0.99 7.04 -42.00
CA ILE A 153 -1.16 7.24 -43.45
C ILE A 153 -0.64 5.99 -44.16
N GLY A 154 -1.55 5.11 -44.57
CA GLY A 154 -1.21 3.79 -45.09
C GLY A 154 -2.38 2.82 -44.99
N ASN A 155 -2.17 1.57 -45.39
CA ASN A 155 -3.22 0.56 -45.42
C ASN A 155 -2.98 -0.51 -44.35
N ILE A 156 -4.04 -0.88 -43.63
CA ILE A 156 -4.07 -2.07 -42.78
C ILE A 156 -4.82 -3.16 -43.56
N GLU A 157 -4.11 -4.22 -43.96
CA GLU A 157 -4.65 -5.23 -44.87
C GLU A 157 -4.69 -6.65 -44.29
N GLY A 158 -5.62 -7.47 -44.80
CA GLY A 158 -5.56 -8.92 -44.64
C GLY A 158 -6.27 -9.49 -43.41
N ARG A 159 -5.67 -10.51 -42.79
CA ARG A 159 -6.33 -11.33 -41.75
C ARG A 159 -6.20 -10.74 -40.35
N ASN A 160 -7.20 -10.01 -39.90
CA ASN A 160 -7.21 -9.30 -38.62
C ASN A 160 -8.58 -9.47 -37.95
N LYS A 161 -8.62 -9.72 -36.64
CA LYS A 161 -9.87 -9.77 -35.85
C LYS A 161 -10.33 -8.34 -35.48
N TYR A 162 -9.43 -7.53 -34.91
CA TYR A 162 -9.67 -6.11 -34.65
C TYR A 162 -8.64 -5.26 -35.41
N ALA A 163 -9.10 -4.33 -36.26
CA ALA A 163 -8.24 -3.41 -37.01
C ALA A 163 -8.68 -1.95 -36.82
N GLY A 164 -7.77 -1.10 -36.37
CA GLY A 164 -8.03 0.34 -36.17
C GLY A 164 -6.92 1.21 -36.74
N GLY A 165 -7.29 2.33 -37.36
CA GLY A 165 -6.29 3.25 -37.92
C GLY A 165 -5.36 3.89 -36.88
N VAL A 166 -5.76 3.95 -35.61
CA VAL A 166 -4.89 4.36 -34.49
C VAL A 166 -4.61 3.17 -33.58
N VAL A 167 -5.65 2.55 -33.02
CA VAL A 167 -5.51 1.45 -32.04
C VAL A 167 -6.28 0.20 -32.46
N GLY A 168 -5.65 -0.97 -32.45
CA GLY A 168 -6.34 -2.22 -32.76
C GLY A 168 -7.40 -2.59 -31.71
N TYR A 169 -7.00 -2.62 -30.44
CA TYR A 169 -7.85 -2.89 -29.29
C TYR A 169 -7.60 -1.88 -28.16
N LEU A 170 -8.53 -0.93 -27.99
CA LEU A 170 -8.49 0.06 -26.92
C LEU A 170 -9.11 -0.56 -25.67
N ARG A 171 -8.29 -0.90 -24.68
CA ARG A 171 -8.72 -1.64 -23.48
C ARG A 171 -9.04 -0.72 -22.30
N THR A 172 -9.63 -1.26 -21.24
CA THR A 172 -10.12 -0.52 -20.05
C THR A 172 -9.15 0.58 -19.58
N SER A 173 -9.70 1.73 -19.19
CA SER A 173 -8.97 2.93 -18.75
C SER A 173 -7.93 3.46 -19.77
N ALA A 174 -8.15 3.25 -21.07
CA ALA A 174 -7.32 3.81 -22.13
C ALA A 174 -8.07 4.77 -23.07
N SER A 175 -7.35 5.66 -23.77
CA SER A 175 -7.96 6.60 -24.72
C SER A 175 -7.17 6.87 -26.01
N VAL A 176 -7.89 7.35 -27.02
CA VAL A 176 -7.38 7.89 -28.29
C VAL A 176 -7.89 9.32 -28.42
N ALA A 177 -7.01 10.29 -28.59
CA ALA A 177 -7.38 11.70 -28.68
C ALA A 177 -6.58 12.46 -29.74
N ASN A 178 -7.13 13.50 -30.37
CA ASN A 178 -6.40 14.29 -31.38
C ASN A 178 -5.64 13.42 -32.42
N CYS A 179 -6.31 12.47 -33.08
CA CYS A 179 -5.66 11.59 -34.05
C CYS A 179 -6.24 11.74 -35.46
N TYR A 180 -5.36 11.57 -36.46
CA TYR A 180 -5.68 11.59 -37.89
C TYR A 180 -5.41 10.24 -38.53
N VAL A 181 -6.31 9.76 -39.38
CA VAL A 181 -6.15 8.53 -40.17
C VAL A 181 -6.52 8.81 -41.62
N ASP A 182 -5.69 8.36 -42.55
CA ASP A 182 -5.97 8.38 -44.00
C ASP A 182 -5.49 7.07 -44.66
N GLY A 183 -6.44 6.23 -45.10
CA GLY A 183 -6.13 4.99 -45.81
C GLY A 183 -7.22 3.91 -45.73
N MET A 184 -6.88 2.68 -46.12
CA MET A 184 -7.78 1.53 -46.00
C MET A 184 -7.55 0.79 -44.68
N ILE A 185 -8.61 0.53 -43.92
CA ILE A 185 -8.57 -0.32 -42.71
C ILE A 185 -9.39 -1.58 -42.95
N GLU A 186 -8.71 -2.73 -42.98
CA GLU A 186 -9.32 -4.03 -43.25
C GLU A 186 -9.16 -5.03 -42.10
N ALA A 187 -10.29 -5.61 -41.69
CA ALA A 187 -10.35 -6.75 -40.78
C ALA A 187 -11.10 -7.90 -41.44
N LYS A 188 -10.39 -8.93 -41.88
CA LYS A 188 -10.97 -10.21 -42.31
C LYS A 188 -10.64 -11.31 -41.31
N SER A 189 -11.64 -12.07 -40.89
CA SER A 189 -11.47 -13.41 -40.30
C SER A 189 -12.04 -14.48 -41.24
N GLY A 190 -11.49 -15.70 -41.18
CA GLY A 190 -11.90 -16.81 -42.04
C GLY A 190 -13.22 -17.48 -41.63
N SER A 191 -13.51 -17.48 -40.32
CA SER A 191 -14.68 -18.12 -39.70
C SER A 191 -15.40 -17.23 -38.68
N ASP A 192 -14.67 -16.32 -38.05
CA ASP A 192 -15.12 -15.62 -36.85
C ASP A 192 -15.54 -14.18 -37.19
N ALA A 193 -16.12 -13.46 -36.22
CA ALA A 193 -16.40 -12.04 -36.41
C ALA A 193 -15.11 -11.23 -36.48
N SER A 194 -15.08 -10.22 -37.36
CA SER A 194 -13.95 -9.28 -37.47
C SER A 194 -14.44 -7.85 -37.70
N TYR A 195 -13.70 -6.90 -37.16
CA TYR A 195 -14.17 -5.54 -36.95
C TYR A 195 -13.10 -4.53 -37.36
N ALA A 196 -13.44 -3.69 -38.34
CA ALA A 196 -12.64 -2.53 -38.74
C ALA A 196 -13.36 -1.24 -38.31
N GLY A 197 -12.63 -0.32 -37.70
CA GLY A 197 -13.05 1.05 -37.44
C GLY A 197 -11.95 2.03 -37.84
N GLY A 198 -12.34 3.23 -38.25
CA GLY A 198 -11.42 4.23 -38.78
C GLY A 198 -10.37 4.68 -37.75
N LEU A 199 -10.74 4.75 -36.47
CA LEU A 199 -9.82 5.10 -35.38
C LEU A 199 -9.44 3.87 -34.55
N VAL A 200 -10.42 3.03 -34.20
CA VAL A 200 -10.22 1.87 -33.30
C VAL A 200 -10.86 0.60 -33.84
N GLY A 201 -10.23 -0.57 -33.66
CA GLY A 201 -10.79 -1.87 -34.07
C GLY A 201 -11.87 -2.38 -33.13
N ALA A 202 -11.57 -2.43 -31.83
CA ALA A 202 -12.54 -2.66 -30.75
C ALA A 202 -12.21 -1.81 -29.51
N SER A 203 -13.24 -1.43 -28.75
CA SER A 203 -13.10 -0.65 -27.51
C SER A 203 -13.79 -1.34 -26.32
N ASP A 204 -13.04 -1.50 -25.23
CA ASP A 204 -13.52 -1.90 -23.91
C ASP A 204 -14.37 -0.79 -23.25
N ASN A 205 -15.01 -1.18 -22.16
CA ASN A 205 -15.54 -0.27 -21.14
C ASN A 205 -14.45 0.60 -20.46
N GLU A 206 -14.83 1.78 -19.96
CA GLU A 206 -14.00 2.87 -19.42
C GLU A 206 -12.94 3.44 -20.39
N THR A 207 -13.29 3.52 -21.68
CA THR A 207 -12.43 4.08 -22.73
C THR A 207 -13.00 5.34 -23.38
N ALA A 208 -12.14 6.13 -24.03
CA ALA A 208 -12.56 7.33 -24.76
C ALA A 208 -11.85 7.45 -26.12
N ILE A 209 -12.61 7.82 -27.15
CA ILE A 209 -12.11 8.23 -28.47
C ILE A 209 -12.59 9.66 -28.69
N SER A 210 -11.70 10.64 -28.52
CA SER A 210 -12.04 12.07 -28.54
C SER A 210 -11.36 12.85 -29.67
N SER A 211 -12.02 13.91 -30.15
CA SER A 211 -11.42 14.96 -31.00
C SER A 211 -10.59 14.41 -32.17
N SER A 212 -11.07 13.39 -32.89
CA SER A 212 -10.27 12.61 -33.85
C SER A 212 -11.02 12.32 -35.15
N VAL A 213 -10.29 12.09 -36.25
CA VAL A 213 -10.87 11.89 -37.59
C VAL A 213 -10.20 10.75 -38.35
N ALA A 214 -11.01 9.96 -39.06
CA ALA A 214 -10.55 8.96 -40.02
C ALA A 214 -11.17 9.16 -41.40
N ILE A 215 -10.31 9.11 -42.43
CA ILE A 215 -10.64 9.19 -43.85
C ILE A 215 -10.26 7.87 -44.52
N GLY A 216 -11.05 7.46 -45.51
CA GLY A 216 -10.71 6.34 -46.39
C GLY A 216 -11.73 5.20 -46.35
N VAL A 217 -11.27 3.95 -46.38
CA VAL A 217 -12.12 2.79 -46.69
C VAL A 217 -12.08 1.75 -45.58
N LEU A 218 -13.24 1.44 -44.99
CA LEU A 218 -13.38 0.32 -44.06
C LEU A 218 -13.87 -0.95 -44.77
N SER A 219 -13.25 -2.08 -44.44
CA SER A 219 -13.58 -3.41 -44.98
C SER A 219 -13.59 -4.42 -43.84
N SER A 220 -14.76 -4.99 -43.48
CA SER A 220 -14.82 -6.03 -42.43
C SER A 220 -16.07 -6.90 -42.47
N SER A 221 -15.96 -8.12 -41.92
CA SER A 221 -17.08 -9.03 -41.69
C SER A 221 -17.70 -8.86 -40.29
N LYS A 222 -18.16 -7.63 -39.99
CA LYS A 222 -18.86 -7.30 -38.74
C LYS A 222 -20.08 -8.22 -38.57
N GLN A 223 -20.17 -8.92 -37.45
CA GLN A 223 -21.36 -9.70 -37.08
C GLN A 223 -22.22 -8.90 -36.09
N GLN A 224 -23.54 -9.05 -36.15
CA GLN A 224 -24.45 -8.44 -35.18
C GLN A 224 -24.56 -9.35 -33.94
N GLY A 225 -24.10 -8.83 -32.80
CA GLY A 225 -24.32 -9.39 -31.47
C GLY A 225 -25.12 -8.43 -30.59
N GLU A 226 -24.91 -8.48 -29.28
CA GLU A 226 -25.51 -7.55 -28.32
C GLU A 226 -24.69 -6.26 -28.16
N ASP A 227 -23.39 -6.33 -28.46
CA ASP A 227 -22.44 -5.22 -28.56
C ASP A 227 -22.80 -4.17 -29.62
N GLU A 228 -22.16 -3.00 -29.56
CA GLU A 228 -22.39 -1.93 -30.53
C GLU A 228 -21.39 -1.95 -31.69
N LEU A 229 -21.88 -1.71 -32.90
CA LEU A 229 -21.05 -1.54 -34.10
C LEU A 229 -21.01 -0.05 -34.48
N SER A 230 -19.81 0.49 -34.62
CA SER A 230 -19.56 1.82 -35.16
C SER A 230 -18.51 1.74 -36.28
N ASP A 231 -18.37 2.82 -37.05
CA ASP A 231 -17.28 2.99 -38.02
C ASP A 231 -16.13 3.84 -37.44
N ILE A 232 -16.31 4.40 -36.25
CA ILE A 232 -15.23 5.05 -35.47
C ILE A 232 -14.45 4.00 -34.68
N SER A 233 -15.17 3.19 -33.88
CA SER A 233 -14.68 1.95 -33.26
C SER A 233 -15.43 0.77 -33.87
N GLY A 234 -14.73 -0.18 -34.49
CA GLY A 234 -15.34 -1.28 -35.24
C GLY A 234 -16.30 -2.15 -34.43
N LEU A 235 -15.99 -2.28 -33.13
CA LEU A 235 -16.80 -2.87 -32.06
C LEU A 235 -16.70 -2.00 -30.80
N ILE A 236 -17.76 -1.93 -30.01
CA ILE A 236 -17.74 -1.37 -28.65
C ILE A 236 -18.47 -2.36 -27.74
N PHE A 237 -17.76 -2.88 -26.74
CA PHE A 237 -18.29 -3.85 -25.77
C PHE A 237 -19.35 -3.23 -24.85
N ARG A 238 -20.20 -4.07 -24.27
CA ARG A 238 -21.35 -3.66 -23.43
C ARG A 238 -21.47 -4.42 -22.11
N ASP A 239 -20.35 -4.76 -21.47
CA ASP A 239 -20.33 -5.58 -20.24
C ASP A 239 -20.86 -4.90 -18.96
N ALA A 240 -21.50 -3.72 -19.07
CA ALA A 240 -21.91 -2.87 -17.95
C ALA A 240 -23.39 -2.51 -18.01
N TYR A 241 -24.01 -2.31 -16.84
CA TYR A 241 -25.45 -2.07 -16.74
C TYR A 241 -25.79 -0.58 -16.86
N ASN A 242 -26.81 -0.26 -17.67
CA ASN A 242 -27.20 1.14 -17.89
C ASN A 242 -27.72 1.82 -16.59
N GLU A 243 -27.41 3.12 -16.49
CA GLU A 243 -27.99 4.18 -15.62
C GLU A 243 -27.04 4.83 -14.60
N ILE A 244 -26.05 4.13 -14.04
CA ILE A 244 -24.99 4.74 -13.20
C ILE A 244 -23.65 4.72 -13.91
N ASP A 245 -23.16 3.51 -14.17
CA ASP A 245 -21.88 3.30 -14.80
C ASP A 245 -22.18 2.60 -16.12
N THR A 246 -22.62 3.40 -17.09
CA THR A 246 -22.84 2.93 -18.47
C THR A 246 -21.59 2.29 -19.04
N LYS A 247 -20.39 2.66 -18.51
CA LYS A 247 -19.00 2.32 -18.83
C LYS A 247 -18.60 2.28 -20.31
N LYS A 248 -19.52 2.36 -21.25
CA LYS A 248 -19.29 2.24 -22.68
C LYS A 248 -18.21 3.21 -23.18
N ALA A 249 -17.40 2.76 -24.14
CA ALA A 249 -16.47 3.62 -24.87
C ALA A 249 -17.13 4.93 -25.35
N VAL A 250 -16.61 6.06 -24.88
CA VAL A 250 -17.10 7.40 -25.23
C VAL A 250 -16.59 7.82 -26.60
N LEU A 251 -17.49 8.26 -27.49
CA LEU A 251 -17.15 8.86 -28.78
C LEU A 251 -17.49 10.36 -28.75
N PHE A 252 -16.50 11.23 -28.54
CA PHE A 252 -16.72 12.67 -28.33
C PHE A 252 -15.98 13.51 -29.37
N LYS A 253 -16.69 14.24 -30.24
CA LYS A 253 -16.09 14.91 -31.41
C LYS A 253 -15.18 13.98 -32.25
N SER A 254 -15.62 12.74 -32.46
CA SER A 254 -14.89 11.75 -33.25
C SER A 254 -15.67 11.38 -34.50
N TYR A 255 -15.02 11.33 -35.65
CA TYR A 255 -15.68 11.24 -36.95
C TYR A 255 -14.98 10.26 -37.90
N TYR A 256 -15.75 9.62 -38.78
CA TYR A 256 -15.27 8.85 -39.92
C TYR A 256 -15.93 9.36 -41.21
N THR A 257 -15.19 9.45 -42.31
CA THR A 257 -15.74 9.80 -43.63
C THR A 257 -14.98 9.17 -44.79
N GLN A 258 -15.67 8.36 -45.60
CA GLN A 258 -15.15 7.85 -46.87
C GLN A 258 -15.08 8.94 -47.98
N ALA A 259 -15.72 10.09 -47.76
CA ALA A 259 -15.89 11.14 -48.77
C ALA A 259 -15.13 12.43 -48.45
N GLY A 260 -14.13 12.38 -47.55
CA GLY A 260 -13.32 13.54 -47.13
C GLY A 260 -14.13 14.70 -46.51
N THR A 261 -15.41 14.47 -46.18
CA THR A 261 -16.38 15.52 -45.84
C THR A 261 -17.14 15.15 -44.57
N ILE A 262 -17.22 16.08 -43.62
CA ILE A 262 -17.94 15.95 -42.34
C ILE A 262 -19.03 17.04 -42.29
N THR A 263 -20.12 16.82 -41.55
CA THR A 263 -21.13 17.86 -41.31
C THR A 263 -21.61 17.83 -39.87
N ASP A 264 -21.33 18.91 -39.14
CA ASP A 264 -21.68 19.13 -37.74
C ASP A 264 -21.93 20.64 -37.51
N GLY A 265 -23.19 21.05 -37.59
CA GLY A 265 -23.61 22.47 -37.67
C GLY A 265 -23.26 23.19 -38.98
N LYS A 266 -22.04 22.97 -39.49
CA LYS A 266 -21.52 23.38 -40.81
C LYS A 266 -20.82 22.18 -41.48
N THR A 267 -20.43 22.33 -42.74
CA THR A 267 -19.69 21.29 -43.49
C THR A 267 -18.20 21.59 -43.47
N TYR A 268 -17.40 20.56 -43.20
CA TYR A 268 -15.94 20.61 -43.05
C TYR A 268 -15.29 19.63 -44.02
N ARG A 269 -14.05 19.91 -44.44
CA ARG A 269 -13.18 18.98 -45.14
C ARG A 269 -12.25 18.30 -44.16
N ALA A 270 -12.24 16.96 -44.15
CA ALA A 270 -11.33 16.21 -43.30
C ALA A 270 -9.86 16.33 -43.76
N GLU A 271 -9.63 16.59 -45.05
CA GLU A 271 -8.31 16.84 -45.66
C GLU A 271 -7.76 18.28 -45.43
N SER A 272 -8.41 19.10 -44.59
CA SER A 272 -8.07 20.51 -44.37
C SER A 272 -7.73 20.76 -42.90
N LEU A 273 -6.47 21.11 -42.60
CA LEU A 273 -6.06 21.32 -41.21
C LEU A 273 -6.83 22.48 -40.55
N SER A 274 -7.13 23.55 -41.30
CA SER A 274 -7.94 24.65 -40.76
C SER A 274 -9.36 24.23 -40.40
N ASP A 275 -9.96 23.31 -41.18
CA ASP A 275 -11.31 22.79 -40.91
C ASP A 275 -11.29 21.84 -39.71
N LEU A 276 -10.24 21.02 -39.55
CA LEU A 276 -10.07 20.13 -38.39
C LEU A 276 -9.81 20.90 -37.09
N CYS A 277 -8.98 21.95 -37.11
CA CYS A 277 -8.80 22.82 -35.95
C CYS A 277 -10.12 23.47 -35.51
N ASP A 278 -10.96 23.90 -36.46
CA ASP A 278 -12.27 24.52 -36.22
C ASP A 278 -13.32 23.49 -35.70
N LEU A 279 -13.32 22.26 -36.23
CA LEU A 279 -14.21 21.17 -35.83
C LEU A 279 -13.84 20.57 -34.46
N LEU A 280 -12.57 20.16 -34.31
CA LEU A 280 -12.09 19.30 -33.23
C LEU A 280 -11.53 20.13 -32.06
N GLY A 281 -11.10 21.37 -32.32
CA GLY A 281 -10.41 22.22 -31.36
C GLY A 281 -8.90 21.97 -31.29
N TRP A 282 -8.29 21.36 -32.31
CA TRP A 282 -6.85 21.11 -32.35
C TRP A 282 -6.04 22.40 -32.31
N VAL A 283 -4.98 22.41 -31.49
CA VAL A 283 -4.01 23.50 -31.41
C VAL A 283 -3.23 23.59 -32.74
N PRO A 284 -3.30 24.70 -33.52
CA PRO A 284 -2.73 24.73 -34.87
C PRO A 284 -1.19 24.65 -34.96
N SER A 285 -0.48 24.81 -33.84
CA SER A 285 0.98 24.63 -33.73
C SER A 285 1.40 23.15 -33.76
N ASP A 286 0.53 22.26 -33.28
CA ASP A 286 0.80 20.84 -33.07
C ASP A 286 0.71 20.03 -34.37
N TRP A 287 0.44 20.68 -35.51
CA TRP A 287 0.06 20.04 -36.76
C TRP A 287 0.59 20.78 -37.99
N LYS A 288 0.76 20.04 -39.10
CA LYS A 288 1.08 20.58 -40.42
C LYS A 288 0.40 19.79 -41.54
N GLU A 289 0.18 20.45 -42.67
CA GLU A 289 -0.09 19.79 -43.95
C GLU A 289 1.24 19.49 -44.66
N ASP A 290 1.46 18.24 -45.06
CA ASP A 290 2.69 17.79 -45.70
C ASP A 290 2.35 16.81 -46.84
N ASN A 291 2.54 17.24 -48.09
CA ASN A 291 2.23 16.47 -49.31
C ASN A 291 0.78 15.93 -49.41
N GLY A 292 -0.17 16.53 -48.68
CA GLY A 292 -1.58 16.13 -48.62
C GLY A 292 -1.97 15.33 -47.38
N ALA A 293 -0.99 14.84 -46.60
CA ALA A 293 -1.23 14.27 -45.29
C ALA A 293 -1.26 15.35 -44.20
N ILE A 294 -2.05 15.14 -43.16
CA ILE A 294 -2.02 15.95 -41.93
C ILE A 294 -1.15 15.21 -40.91
N LEU A 295 -0.05 15.84 -40.50
CA LEU A 295 0.99 15.25 -39.66
C LEU A 295 1.17 16.06 -38.37
N PRO A 296 1.47 15.42 -37.22
CA PRO A 296 1.80 16.15 -36.01
C PRO A 296 3.14 16.88 -36.10
N VAL A 297 3.32 17.87 -35.22
CA VAL A 297 4.54 18.64 -35.01
C VAL A 297 4.82 18.65 -33.51
N TYR A 298 5.93 18.02 -33.11
CA TYR A 298 6.37 18.02 -31.72
C TYR A 298 7.22 19.25 -31.38
N SER A 299 7.10 19.69 -30.13
CA SER A 299 7.92 20.73 -29.51
C SER A 299 8.24 20.31 -28.07
N ASP A 300 9.49 20.46 -27.63
CA ASP A 300 9.87 20.27 -26.22
C ASP A 300 9.24 21.33 -25.28
N THR A 301 8.65 22.41 -25.83
CA THR A 301 7.81 23.36 -25.10
C THR A 301 6.39 23.38 -25.65
N ALA A 302 5.40 23.03 -24.83
CA ALA A 302 3.99 23.12 -25.20
C ALA A 302 3.58 24.57 -25.50
N GLU A 303 2.91 24.80 -26.63
CA GLU A 303 2.36 26.11 -26.99
C GLU A 303 0.84 26.13 -26.76
N GLY A 304 0.35 27.19 -26.11
CA GLY A 304 -1.07 27.33 -25.77
C GLY A 304 -1.44 26.75 -24.39
N SER A 305 -2.73 26.89 -24.05
CA SER A 305 -3.30 26.49 -22.75
C SER A 305 -4.75 26.08 -22.94
N ILE A 306 -5.17 24.96 -22.37
CA ILE A 306 -6.52 24.41 -22.50
C ILE A 306 -7.32 24.71 -21.23
N SER A 307 -8.59 25.10 -21.38
CA SER A 307 -9.48 25.45 -20.27
C SER A 307 -10.48 24.32 -19.99
N ALA A 308 -10.39 23.69 -18.82
CA ALA A 308 -11.38 22.73 -18.33
C ALA A 308 -12.28 23.39 -17.28
N LYS A 309 -13.49 23.77 -17.68
CA LYS A 309 -14.49 24.37 -16.79
C LYS A 309 -15.34 23.30 -16.11
N PHE A 310 -15.25 23.21 -14.78
CA PHE A 310 -16.10 22.32 -13.98
C PHE A 310 -17.30 23.09 -13.44
N VAL A 311 -18.49 22.52 -13.58
CA VAL A 311 -19.76 23.10 -13.13
C VAL A 311 -20.35 22.18 -12.07
N PHE A 312 -20.23 22.58 -10.81
CA PHE A 312 -20.76 21.85 -9.66
C PHE A 312 -22.26 22.14 -9.44
N GLY A 313 -22.74 23.30 -9.90
CA GLY A 313 -24.14 23.74 -9.75
C GLY A 313 -24.56 24.12 -8.32
N ARG A 314 -23.76 23.72 -7.32
CA ARG A 314 -23.83 24.06 -5.90
C ARG A 314 -22.44 24.43 -5.40
N ASN A 315 -22.36 25.11 -4.26
CA ASN A 315 -21.06 25.27 -3.61
C ASN A 315 -20.50 23.90 -3.24
N VAL A 316 -19.27 23.62 -3.62
CA VAL A 316 -18.44 22.58 -3.01
C VAL A 316 -17.34 23.27 -2.21
N THR A 317 -16.94 22.66 -1.10
CA THR A 317 -15.71 23.02 -0.40
C THR A 317 -14.71 21.87 -0.58
N LYS A 318 -13.59 22.16 -1.25
CA LYS A 318 -12.43 21.25 -1.32
C LYS A 318 -11.21 21.95 -0.74
N GLU A 319 -10.42 21.25 0.06
CA GLU A 319 -9.16 21.76 0.59
C GLU A 319 -8.09 21.83 -0.53
N ASP A 320 -7.34 22.93 -0.59
CA ASP A 320 -6.11 23.02 -1.39
C ASP A 320 -4.96 22.26 -0.72
N ASN A 321 -3.81 22.15 -1.39
CA ASN A 321 -2.62 21.46 -0.86
C ASN A 321 -2.05 22.08 0.44
N ASN A 322 -2.62 23.18 0.94
CA ASN A 322 -2.26 23.85 2.19
C ASN A 322 -3.43 23.86 3.22
N GLY A 323 -4.52 23.12 2.96
CA GLY A 323 -5.70 23.04 3.85
C GLY A 323 -6.70 24.20 3.74
N ASN A 324 -6.63 25.05 2.71
CA ASN A 324 -7.55 26.17 2.54
C ASN A 324 -8.80 25.76 1.74
N PRO A 325 -10.02 26.16 2.15
CA PRO A 325 -11.24 25.82 1.44
C PRO A 325 -11.42 26.62 0.14
N LEU A 326 -11.45 25.93 -1.00
CA LEU A 326 -12.01 26.42 -2.26
C LEU A 326 -13.53 26.25 -2.24
N THR A 327 -14.26 27.29 -1.80
CA THR A 327 -15.73 27.32 -1.80
C THR A 327 -16.27 27.97 -3.07
N GLN A 328 -16.78 27.19 -4.02
CA GLN A 328 -17.21 27.68 -5.34
C GLN A 328 -18.28 26.82 -6.03
N THR A 329 -19.08 27.43 -6.93
CA THR A 329 -20.13 26.75 -7.73
C THR A 329 -19.65 26.25 -9.10
N GLU A 330 -18.51 26.78 -9.55
CA GLU A 330 -17.82 26.44 -10.78
C GLU A 330 -16.32 26.72 -10.61
N ASP A 331 -15.48 26.01 -11.34
CA ASP A 331 -14.04 26.23 -11.46
C ASP A 331 -13.64 26.26 -12.94
N THR A 332 -12.47 26.78 -13.28
CA THR A 332 -11.90 26.71 -14.63
C THR A 332 -10.40 26.51 -14.56
N VAL A 333 -10.00 25.24 -14.62
CA VAL A 333 -8.61 24.81 -14.55
C VAL A 333 -7.93 25.06 -15.88
N THR A 334 -6.77 25.72 -15.86
CA THR A 334 -5.94 25.97 -17.04
C THR A 334 -4.84 24.91 -17.11
N ILE A 335 -4.82 24.11 -18.18
CA ILE A 335 -3.93 22.98 -18.39
C ILE A 335 -2.88 23.37 -19.44
N THR A 336 -1.61 23.01 -19.19
CA THR A 336 -0.50 23.16 -20.14
C THR A 336 -0.18 21.80 -20.74
N GLY A 337 -0.45 21.61 -22.02
CA GLY A 337 -0.40 20.29 -22.68
C GLY A 337 -1.68 19.47 -22.46
N VAL A 338 -1.61 18.17 -22.74
CA VAL A 338 -2.74 17.23 -22.61
C VAL A 338 -2.72 16.52 -21.26
N MET A 339 -3.89 16.23 -20.68
CA MET A 339 -3.99 15.55 -19.38
C MET A 339 -5.29 14.71 -19.29
N PRO A 340 -5.27 13.50 -18.69
CA PRO A 340 -6.48 12.74 -18.41
C PRO A 340 -7.31 13.42 -17.33
N ILE A 341 -8.64 13.45 -17.48
CA ILE A 341 -9.56 14.15 -16.56
C ILE A 341 -9.40 13.71 -15.09
N TYR A 342 -8.99 12.46 -14.85
CA TYR A 342 -8.66 11.92 -13.53
C TYR A 342 -7.73 12.84 -12.72
N TYR A 343 -6.67 13.35 -13.34
CA TYR A 343 -5.58 14.07 -12.66
C TYR A 343 -5.95 15.48 -12.23
N ILE A 344 -7.06 16.06 -12.73
CA ILE A 344 -7.46 17.43 -12.37
C ILE A 344 -7.89 17.53 -10.91
N TYR A 345 -8.50 16.48 -10.35
CA TYR A 345 -8.97 16.44 -8.97
C TYR A 345 -8.71 15.12 -8.22
N GLY A 346 -8.06 14.14 -8.86
CA GLY A 346 -7.77 12.83 -8.27
C GLY A 346 -8.99 11.89 -8.25
N GLY A 347 -9.61 11.64 -9.41
CA GLY A 347 -10.73 10.68 -9.52
C GLY A 347 -11.68 10.93 -10.69
N SER A 348 -12.70 10.07 -10.82
CA SER A 348 -13.66 10.03 -11.93
C SER A 348 -14.88 10.95 -11.75
N GLY A 349 -14.85 11.86 -10.77
CA GLY A 349 -16.00 12.63 -10.29
C GLY A 349 -16.89 11.83 -9.32
N MET A 350 -16.65 10.53 -9.14
CA MET A 350 -17.34 9.66 -8.18
C MET A 350 -16.73 9.84 -6.80
N ASN A 351 -17.54 10.30 -5.84
CA ASN A 351 -17.18 10.64 -4.46
C ASN A 351 -16.01 11.65 -4.32
N ASN A 352 -15.69 12.39 -5.39
CA ASN A 352 -14.62 13.39 -5.41
C ASN A 352 -14.98 14.71 -4.70
N PHE A 353 -16.27 14.99 -4.51
CA PHE A 353 -16.77 16.21 -3.88
C PHE A 353 -17.98 15.93 -2.99
N VAL A 354 -18.05 16.66 -1.88
CA VAL A 354 -19.27 16.86 -1.09
C VAL A 354 -19.67 18.33 -1.25
N ALA A 355 -20.94 18.59 -1.55
CA ALA A 355 -21.46 19.95 -1.64
C ALA A 355 -21.81 20.51 -0.26
N ASP A 356 -21.59 21.82 -0.08
CA ASP A 356 -21.89 22.52 1.16
C ASP A 356 -23.38 22.44 1.48
N LYS A 357 -23.71 22.27 2.77
CA LYS A 357 -25.09 22.30 3.28
C LYS A 357 -25.75 23.66 3.00
N GLU A 358 -26.95 23.64 2.42
CA GLU A 358 -27.65 24.88 2.01
C GLU A 358 -28.12 25.71 3.23
N SER A 359 -28.21 25.09 4.41
CA SER A 359 -28.47 25.77 5.69
C SER A 359 -27.98 24.92 6.88
N ALA A 360 -27.96 25.50 8.08
CA ALA A 360 -27.64 24.76 9.31
C ALA A 360 -28.67 23.66 9.66
N ASP A 361 -29.90 23.74 9.12
CA ASP A 361 -30.97 22.75 9.29
C ASP A 361 -30.97 21.70 8.15
N ASP A 362 -30.05 21.79 7.19
CA ASP A 362 -29.97 20.86 6.06
C ASP A 362 -29.35 19.52 6.52
N THR A 363 -30.20 18.50 6.66
CA THR A 363 -29.79 17.16 7.08
C THR A 363 -29.11 16.37 5.96
N LYS A 364 -29.23 16.79 4.70
CA LYS A 364 -28.74 16.05 3.53
C LYS A 364 -27.21 15.97 3.52
N ASN A 365 -26.69 15.02 2.75
CA ASN A 365 -25.28 14.96 2.38
C ASN A 365 -25.21 14.73 0.87
N MET A 366 -24.77 15.75 0.15
CA MET A 366 -24.83 15.79 -1.31
C MET A 366 -23.46 15.43 -1.86
N VAL A 367 -23.29 14.18 -2.29
CA VAL A 367 -21.99 13.62 -2.75
C VAL A 367 -22.01 13.47 -4.27
N SER A 368 -20.85 13.68 -4.92
CA SER A 368 -20.75 13.64 -6.37
C SER A 368 -20.72 12.21 -6.93
N TYR A 369 -21.41 11.95 -8.04
CA TYR A 369 -21.51 10.61 -8.66
C TYR A 369 -20.84 10.47 -10.03
N GLY A 370 -20.21 11.52 -10.55
CA GLY A 370 -19.44 11.45 -11.79
C GLY A 370 -19.24 12.80 -12.50
N TYR A 371 -18.43 12.76 -13.56
CA TYR A 371 -18.28 13.83 -14.54
C TYR A 371 -19.12 13.57 -15.78
N PHE A 372 -19.69 14.62 -16.38
CA PHE A 372 -20.61 14.54 -17.51
C PHE A 372 -20.35 15.66 -18.55
N PHE A 373 -20.65 15.40 -19.83
CA PHE A 373 -20.55 16.41 -20.90
C PHE A 373 -21.76 17.35 -20.96
N ASP A 374 -22.86 17.01 -20.28
CA ASP A 374 -24.15 17.70 -20.33
C ASP A 374 -24.74 17.95 -18.92
N ALA A 375 -25.55 19.01 -18.79
CA ALA A 375 -26.15 19.43 -17.53
C ALA A 375 -27.28 18.51 -17.04
N GLU A 376 -27.80 17.68 -17.95
CA GLU A 376 -28.76 16.63 -17.70
C GLU A 376 -28.10 15.32 -17.20
N HIS A 377 -26.76 15.27 -17.14
CA HIS A 377 -25.93 14.15 -16.67
C HIS A 377 -26.16 12.83 -17.43
N THR A 378 -26.42 12.90 -18.74
CA THR A 378 -26.72 11.73 -19.58
C THR A 378 -25.50 11.10 -20.25
N GLN A 379 -24.41 11.85 -20.44
CA GLN A 379 -23.17 11.39 -21.08
C GLN A 379 -21.99 11.52 -20.12
N ARG A 380 -21.71 10.44 -19.38
CA ARG A 380 -20.60 10.33 -18.43
C ARG A 380 -19.23 10.42 -19.12
N ILE A 381 -18.27 11.04 -18.45
CA ILE A 381 -16.86 11.12 -18.85
C ILE A 381 -16.06 10.06 -18.06
N PRO A 382 -15.37 9.10 -18.70
CA PRO A 382 -14.51 8.14 -18.01
C PRO A 382 -13.17 8.79 -17.60
N SER A 383 -12.52 8.25 -16.57
CA SER A 383 -11.22 8.73 -16.05
C SER A 383 -10.12 8.87 -17.11
N SER A 384 -10.17 8.01 -18.12
CA SER A 384 -9.25 7.92 -19.25
C SER A 384 -9.42 9.03 -20.29
N PHE A 385 -10.49 9.82 -20.23
CA PHE A 385 -10.74 10.90 -21.19
C PHE A 385 -9.62 11.95 -21.15
N LEU A 386 -8.90 12.07 -22.27
CA LEU A 386 -7.82 13.04 -22.42
C LEU A 386 -8.40 14.41 -22.80
N ILE A 387 -8.11 15.42 -21.99
CA ILE A 387 -8.50 16.82 -22.25
C ILE A 387 -7.50 17.40 -23.26
N THR A 388 -7.97 17.68 -24.47
CA THR A 388 -7.13 18.15 -25.60
C THR A 388 -7.62 19.45 -26.27
N ALA A 389 -8.75 19.99 -25.82
CA ALA A 389 -9.36 21.25 -26.24
C ALA A 389 -10.28 21.76 -25.12
N ASP A 390 -10.71 23.02 -25.19
CA ASP A 390 -11.59 23.63 -24.17
C ASP A 390 -12.86 22.80 -23.95
N LEU A 391 -13.17 22.54 -22.67
CA LEU A 391 -14.19 21.59 -22.23
C LEU A 391 -15.02 22.16 -21.08
N THR A 392 -16.34 21.94 -21.12
CA THR A 392 -17.20 22.05 -19.93
C THR A 392 -17.49 20.66 -19.39
N VAL A 393 -17.32 20.48 -18.09
CA VAL A 393 -17.61 19.26 -17.33
C VAL A 393 -18.69 19.59 -16.30
N TYR A 394 -19.79 18.86 -16.30
CA TYR A 394 -20.82 18.94 -15.28
C TYR A 394 -20.58 17.86 -14.22
N VAL A 395 -20.80 18.20 -12.95
CA VAL A 395 -20.60 17.28 -11.82
C VAL A 395 -21.97 16.93 -11.22
N GLY A 396 -22.39 15.68 -11.36
CA GLY A 396 -23.66 15.20 -10.82
C GLY A 396 -23.58 14.96 -9.31
N PHE A 397 -24.61 15.33 -8.55
CA PHE A 397 -24.69 15.15 -7.09
C PHE A 397 -25.99 14.46 -6.66
N ALA A 398 -25.90 13.53 -5.70
CA ALA A 398 -27.06 12.84 -5.10
C ALA A 398 -27.04 12.87 -3.57
N ASP A 399 -28.21 12.66 -2.96
CA ASP A 399 -28.41 12.75 -1.51
C ASP A 399 -28.19 11.40 -0.82
N TYR A 400 -26.98 11.16 -0.35
CA TYR A 400 -26.56 9.86 0.18
C TYR A 400 -27.24 9.52 1.52
N THR A 401 -27.92 10.48 2.16
CA THR A 401 -28.76 10.19 3.34
C THR A 401 -29.99 9.34 3.03
N ALA A 402 -30.37 9.20 1.75
CA ALA A 402 -31.41 8.28 1.30
C ALA A 402 -31.00 6.79 1.46
N VAL A 403 -29.71 6.48 1.26
CA VAL A 403 -29.18 5.11 1.36
C VAL A 403 -28.55 4.78 2.72
N LYS A 404 -28.10 5.78 3.49
CA LYS A 404 -27.47 5.60 4.81
C LYS A 404 -28.24 4.66 5.75
N GLY A 405 -27.53 3.72 6.36
CA GLY A 405 -27.99 2.91 7.50
C GLY A 405 -27.58 1.44 7.43
N ASP A 406 -28.08 0.67 8.39
CA ASP A 406 -27.83 -0.77 8.55
C ASP A 406 -28.78 -1.62 7.70
N TYR A 407 -28.20 -2.37 6.76
CA TYR A 407 -28.89 -3.36 5.93
C TYR A 407 -28.34 -4.75 6.24
N TYR A 408 -29.18 -5.78 6.12
CA TYR A 408 -28.80 -7.16 6.35
C TYR A 408 -29.19 -8.01 5.13
N ALA A 409 -28.33 -8.93 4.69
CA ALA A 409 -28.58 -9.82 3.56
C ALA A 409 -28.26 -11.28 3.94
N VAL A 410 -29.05 -12.24 3.46
CA VAL A 410 -28.76 -13.67 3.65
C VAL A 410 -28.14 -14.25 2.38
N LEU A 411 -27.00 -14.92 2.50
CA LEU A 411 -26.36 -15.70 1.44
C LEU A 411 -26.21 -17.16 1.88
N GLN A 412 -26.25 -18.10 0.92
CA GLN A 412 -25.93 -19.50 1.19
C GLN A 412 -24.47 -19.78 0.88
N THR A 413 -23.77 -20.36 1.85
CA THR A 413 -22.33 -20.63 1.78
C THR A 413 -21.95 -21.89 2.56
N LEU A 414 -20.68 -22.31 2.45
CA LEU A 414 -20.16 -23.57 2.99
C LEU A 414 -19.24 -23.30 4.19
N LYS A 415 -19.60 -23.85 5.36
CA LYS A 415 -18.73 -23.92 6.56
C LYS A 415 -18.69 -25.37 7.03
N ASN A 416 -17.49 -25.88 7.32
CA ASN A 416 -17.21 -27.30 7.61
C ASN A 416 -17.74 -28.32 6.56
N ASN A 417 -17.94 -27.87 5.30
CA ASN A 417 -18.61 -28.59 4.19
C ASN A 417 -20.13 -28.74 4.32
N GLU A 418 -20.79 -28.09 5.27
CA GLU A 418 -22.24 -27.98 5.35
C GLU A 418 -22.72 -26.64 4.78
N ILE A 419 -23.90 -26.64 4.13
CA ILE A 419 -24.52 -25.41 3.61
C ILE A 419 -25.25 -24.72 4.76
N TYR A 420 -24.94 -23.45 5.00
CA TYR A 420 -25.63 -22.61 5.97
C TYR A 420 -25.99 -21.24 5.40
N ASN A 421 -26.93 -20.57 6.07
CA ASN A 421 -27.35 -19.21 5.78
C ASN A 421 -26.42 -18.24 6.55
N ALA A 422 -25.51 -17.58 5.83
CA ALA A 422 -24.73 -16.47 6.34
C ALA A 422 -25.55 -15.19 6.31
N GLU A 423 -25.63 -14.46 7.43
CA GLU A 423 -26.21 -13.11 7.47
C GLU A 423 -25.09 -12.06 7.42
N LEU A 424 -25.04 -11.32 6.31
CA LEU A 424 -24.15 -10.19 6.09
C LEU A 424 -24.79 -8.93 6.66
N HIS A 425 -24.03 -8.13 7.40
CA HIS A 425 -24.44 -6.79 7.85
C HIS A 425 -23.69 -5.74 7.02
N LEU A 426 -24.44 -4.95 6.26
CA LEU A 426 -23.95 -3.90 5.35
C LEU A 426 -24.31 -2.53 5.92
N VAL A 427 -23.31 -1.82 6.44
CA VAL A 427 -23.47 -0.45 6.96
C VAL A 427 -23.10 0.53 5.85
N PHE A 428 -24.11 1.22 5.31
CA PHE A 428 -23.92 2.32 4.39
C PHE A 428 -23.83 3.63 5.18
N ASP A 429 -22.76 4.39 5.00
CA ASP A 429 -22.66 5.76 5.53
C ASP A 429 -23.36 6.77 4.59
N ASP A 430 -23.21 8.08 4.84
CA ASP A 430 -23.67 9.17 3.96
C ASP A 430 -22.57 9.83 3.11
N ASN A 431 -21.35 9.31 3.06
CA ASN A 431 -20.23 9.88 2.28
C ASN A 431 -19.75 8.97 1.12
N GLY A 432 -20.29 7.76 1.00
CA GLY A 432 -19.95 6.82 -0.06
C GLY A 432 -19.13 5.61 0.40
N LYS A 433 -19.12 5.30 1.69
CA LYS A 433 -18.50 4.12 2.28
C LYS A 433 -19.55 3.08 2.66
N MET A 434 -19.35 1.84 2.22
CA MET A 434 -20.07 0.67 2.73
C MET A 434 -19.09 -0.21 3.51
N THR A 435 -19.38 -0.51 4.77
CA THR A 435 -18.66 -1.55 5.54
C THR A 435 -19.51 -2.80 5.62
N MET A 436 -18.97 -3.93 5.15
CA MET A 436 -19.54 -5.27 5.31
C MET A 436 -18.94 -5.95 6.54
N TYR A 437 -19.80 -6.49 7.39
CA TYR A 437 -19.46 -7.38 8.49
C TYR A 437 -20.07 -8.77 8.23
N TYR A 438 -19.27 -9.83 8.35
CA TYR A 438 -19.71 -11.23 8.20
C TYR A 438 -18.66 -12.15 8.85
N ASP A 439 -19.03 -13.03 9.78
CA ASP A 439 -18.14 -14.02 10.43
C ASP A 439 -16.74 -13.48 10.83
N GLY A 440 -16.67 -12.22 11.27
CA GLY A 440 -15.43 -11.55 11.67
C GLY A 440 -14.63 -10.87 10.57
N ILE A 441 -14.97 -11.12 9.30
CA ILE A 441 -14.52 -10.29 8.18
C ILE A 441 -15.15 -8.91 8.33
N VAL A 442 -14.30 -7.88 8.28
CA VAL A 442 -14.70 -6.47 8.12
C VAL A 442 -14.08 -6.00 6.81
N ALA A 443 -14.92 -5.59 5.86
CA ALA A 443 -14.48 -5.16 4.53
C ALA A 443 -15.11 -3.83 4.16
N ASP A 444 -14.26 -2.86 3.85
CA ASP A 444 -14.65 -1.51 3.47
C ASP A 444 -14.62 -1.36 1.95
N TYR A 445 -15.69 -0.77 1.40
CA TYR A 445 -15.86 -0.54 -0.03
C TYR A 445 -16.34 0.89 -0.28
N MET A 446 -16.00 1.42 -1.46
CA MET A 446 -16.60 2.64 -1.96
C MET A 446 -17.89 2.32 -2.72
N TYR A 447 -18.97 3.02 -2.39
CA TYR A 447 -20.22 3.01 -3.14
C TYR A 447 -20.49 4.37 -3.78
N VAL A 448 -21.17 4.37 -4.93
CA VAL A 448 -21.65 5.56 -5.64
C VAL A 448 -23.16 5.47 -5.78
N TYR A 449 -23.88 6.55 -5.45
CA TYR A 449 -25.34 6.63 -5.56
C TYR A 449 -25.70 7.79 -6.50
N ASN A 450 -26.57 7.58 -7.50
CA ASN A 450 -26.92 8.63 -8.48
C ASN A 450 -28.26 9.36 -8.17
N GLY A 451 -29.00 8.90 -7.16
CA GLY A 451 -30.36 9.37 -6.86
C GLY A 451 -31.46 8.33 -7.12
N GLU A 452 -31.16 7.26 -7.85
CA GLU A 452 -32.11 6.20 -8.23
C GLU A 452 -31.57 4.79 -7.93
N LYS A 453 -30.31 4.51 -8.29
CA LYS A 453 -29.61 3.25 -8.03
C LYS A 453 -28.32 3.49 -7.25
N LEU A 454 -27.64 2.41 -6.87
CA LEU A 454 -26.32 2.43 -6.24
C LEU A 454 -25.35 1.49 -6.97
N LEU A 455 -24.04 1.75 -6.86
CA LEU A 455 -22.94 0.93 -7.35
C LEU A 455 -21.92 0.73 -6.22
N VAL A 456 -21.64 -0.48 -5.78
CA VAL A 456 -20.48 -0.84 -4.95
C VAL A 456 -19.36 -1.31 -5.86
N LYS A 457 -18.15 -0.76 -5.72
CA LYS A 457 -16.99 -1.18 -6.53
C LYS A 457 -16.17 -2.27 -5.88
N ASP A 458 -15.62 -3.16 -6.71
CA ASP A 458 -14.68 -4.23 -6.32
C ASP A 458 -15.13 -5.02 -5.07
N ALA A 459 -16.40 -5.44 -5.02
CA ALA A 459 -16.95 -6.13 -3.85
C ALA A 459 -16.64 -7.64 -3.86
N TYR A 460 -16.44 -8.21 -2.66
CA TYR A 460 -16.10 -9.63 -2.49
C TYR A 460 -17.32 -10.56 -2.37
N PHE A 461 -18.55 -10.15 -2.70
CA PHE A 461 -19.76 -10.98 -2.46
C PHE A 461 -19.68 -12.37 -3.12
N ALA A 462 -19.07 -12.49 -4.30
CA ALA A 462 -18.88 -13.79 -4.95
C ALA A 462 -17.90 -14.71 -4.21
N TYR A 463 -16.87 -14.19 -3.53
CA TYR A 463 -15.98 -15.03 -2.70
C TYR A 463 -16.70 -15.72 -1.54
N LEU A 464 -17.86 -15.19 -1.12
CA LEU A 464 -18.66 -15.80 -0.06
C LEU A 464 -19.42 -17.04 -0.55
N VAL A 465 -19.70 -17.17 -1.85
CA VAL A 465 -20.58 -18.22 -2.40
C VAL A 465 -19.84 -19.20 -3.31
N TYR A 466 -18.82 -18.75 -4.05
CA TYR A 466 -18.14 -19.54 -5.08
C TYR A 466 -16.73 -19.96 -4.64
N THR A 467 -16.52 -21.27 -4.45
CA THR A 467 -15.25 -21.85 -3.98
C THR A 467 -14.11 -21.81 -5.00
N SER A 468 -14.42 -21.58 -6.28
CA SER A 468 -13.45 -21.30 -7.34
C SER A 468 -14.15 -20.64 -8.53
N SER A 469 -13.45 -19.77 -9.24
CA SER A 469 -13.90 -19.24 -10.52
C SER A 469 -13.31 -20.03 -11.69
N ASN A 470 -14.11 -20.28 -12.73
CA ASN A 470 -13.66 -20.94 -13.96
C ASN A 470 -12.87 -19.98 -14.87
N GLY A 471 -11.80 -19.37 -14.35
CA GLY A 471 -10.97 -18.38 -15.05
C GLY A 471 -11.40 -16.91 -14.92
N TYR A 472 -12.40 -16.62 -14.09
CA TYR A 472 -12.94 -15.26 -13.86
C TYR A 472 -12.38 -14.61 -12.58
N SER A 473 -12.49 -13.30 -12.46
CA SER A 473 -12.34 -12.61 -11.18
C SER A 473 -13.56 -12.88 -10.29
N LEU A 474 -13.35 -13.13 -8.99
CA LEU A 474 -14.40 -13.13 -7.97
C LEU A 474 -14.55 -11.75 -7.29
N LEU A 475 -13.67 -10.79 -7.61
CA LEU A 475 -13.93 -9.35 -7.41
C LEU A 475 -14.80 -8.87 -8.58
N ALA A 476 -15.91 -8.21 -8.28
CA ALA A 476 -16.82 -7.64 -9.28
C ALA A 476 -17.45 -6.32 -8.79
N ASP A 477 -17.95 -5.54 -9.72
CA ASP A 477 -18.76 -4.34 -9.45
C ASP A 477 -20.23 -4.72 -9.34
N TYR A 478 -20.89 -4.19 -8.30
CA TYR A 478 -22.26 -4.55 -7.92
C TYR A 478 -23.19 -3.35 -8.00
N TYR A 479 -24.24 -3.47 -8.80
CA TYR A 479 -25.32 -2.49 -8.89
C TYR A 479 -26.40 -2.82 -7.87
N ALA A 480 -27.20 -1.84 -7.45
CA ALA A 480 -28.33 -2.06 -6.56
C ALA A 480 -29.53 -1.19 -6.90
N ASP A 481 -30.69 -1.82 -7.06
CA ASP A 481 -31.99 -1.16 -7.22
C ASP A 481 -32.63 -0.95 -5.82
N ILE A 482 -33.21 0.24 -5.58
CA ILE A 482 -33.68 0.65 -4.25
C ILE A 482 -35.22 0.60 -4.18
N GLU A 483 -35.75 -0.37 -3.43
CA GLU A 483 -37.18 -0.54 -3.19
C GLU A 483 -37.53 -0.15 -1.74
N GLY A 484 -37.33 1.14 -1.42
CA GLY A 484 -37.62 1.72 -0.11
C GLY A 484 -36.62 1.27 0.97
N ASN A 485 -36.98 0.26 1.76
CA ASN A 485 -36.10 -0.33 2.79
C ASN A 485 -35.38 -1.60 2.29
N VAL A 486 -35.28 -1.79 0.98
CA VAL A 486 -34.66 -2.95 0.33
C VAL A 486 -33.68 -2.48 -0.74
N LEU A 487 -32.50 -3.09 -0.78
CA LEU A 487 -31.54 -3.00 -1.86
C LEU A 487 -31.52 -4.37 -2.55
N ASN A 488 -31.88 -4.42 -3.83
CA ASN A 488 -31.74 -5.62 -4.65
C ASN A 488 -30.38 -5.49 -5.36
N ILE A 489 -29.34 -6.17 -4.86
CA ILE A 489 -27.94 -6.03 -5.30
C ILE A 489 -27.60 -7.13 -6.33
N TYR A 490 -26.98 -6.75 -7.44
CA TYR A 490 -26.70 -7.64 -8.58
C TYR A 490 -25.42 -7.26 -9.35
N ASP A 491 -24.88 -8.23 -10.09
CA ASP A 491 -23.81 -8.06 -11.08
C ASP A 491 -24.23 -8.71 -12.43
N ASN A 492 -23.29 -8.84 -13.38
CA ASN A 492 -23.54 -9.41 -14.71
C ASN A 492 -23.05 -10.87 -14.88
N LEU A 493 -22.58 -11.56 -13.81
CA LEU A 493 -21.85 -12.83 -13.91
C LEU A 493 -22.19 -13.87 -12.82
N PHE A 494 -22.31 -13.45 -11.57
CA PHE A 494 -22.58 -14.31 -10.41
C PHE A 494 -24.02 -14.12 -9.93
N PHE A 495 -24.38 -12.89 -9.55
CA PHE A 495 -25.66 -12.52 -8.97
C PHE A 495 -26.46 -11.69 -9.98
N THR A 496 -26.90 -12.32 -11.06
CA THR A 496 -27.60 -11.64 -12.16
C THR A 496 -28.91 -11.00 -11.70
N ASN A 497 -29.35 -9.96 -12.40
CA ASN A 497 -30.66 -9.30 -12.19
C ASN A 497 -31.89 -10.19 -12.50
N GLU A 498 -31.68 -11.49 -12.74
CA GLU A 498 -32.77 -12.46 -12.82
C GLU A 498 -33.44 -12.64 -11.45
N LYS A 499 -34.76 -12.80 -11.48
CA LYS A 499 -35.64 -12.58 -10.32
C LYS A 499 -35.31 -13.35 -9.04
N ASP A 500 -34.62 -14.48 -9.16
CA ASP A 500 -34.30 -15.39 -8.05
C ASP A 500 -32.77 -15.56 -7.85
N ASN A 501 -31.94 -14.66 -8.43
CA ASN A 501 -30.46 -14.70 -8.35
C ASN A 501 -29.82 -13.38 -7.82
N VAL A 502 -30.63 -12.46 -7.28
CA VAL A 502 -30.16 -11.19 -6.69
C VAL A 502 -29.92 -11.29 -5.18
N ILE A 503 -28.96 -10.53 -4.65
CA ILE A 503 -28.72 -10.42 -3.20
C ILE A 503 -29.71 -9.40 -2.61
N VAL A 504 -30.66 -9.86 -1.80
CA VAL A 504 -31.70 -8.99 -1.23
C VAL A 504 -31.30 -8.49 0.15
N ALA A 505 -30.71 -7.30 0.22
CA ALA A 505 -30.36 -6.65 1.48
C ALA A 505 -31.54 -5.81 2.00
N ARG A 506 -31.94 -5.99 3.27
CA ARG A 506 -33.05 -5.24 3.89
C ARG A 506 -32.58 -4.39 5.05
N LYS A 507 -33.07 -3.16 5.12
CA LYS A 507 -32.82 -2.25 6.24
C LYS A 507 -33.34 -2.85 7.55
N GLN A 508 -32.59 -2.68 8.63
CA GLN A 508 -32.88 -3.35 9.90
C GLN A 508 -34.33 -3.09 10.39
N ASN A 509 -35.04 -4.14 10.79
CA ASN A 509 -36.35 -4.03 11.42
C ASN A 509 -36.31 -4.50 12.89
N ALA A 510 -37.23 -3.99 13.71
CA ALA A 510 -37.20 -4.20 15.17
C ALA A 510 -37.16 -5.68 15.60
N ALA A 511 -37.71 -6.59 14.79
CA ALA A 511 -37.73 -8.02 15.07
C ALA A 511 -36.41 -8.74 14.76
N MET A 512 -35.54 -8.21 13.89
CA MET A 512 -34.31 -8.88 13.46
C MET A 512 -33.36 -9.24 14.61
N GLY A 513 -32.55 -10.27 14.39
CA GLY A 513 -31.59 -10.82 15.34
C GLY A 513 -32.19 -11.87 16.29
N THR A 514 -31.43 -12.25 17.32
CA THR A 514 -31.74 -13.38 18.20
C THR A 514 -32.46 -12.96 19.48
N TRP A 515 -33.56 -13.65 19.77
CA TRP A 515 -34.36 -13.53 20.99
C TRP A 515 -34.39 -14.85 21.77
N TYR A 516 -34.72 -14.78 23.06
CA TYR A 516 -34.68 -15.92 23.97
C TYR A 516 -35.99 -16.05 24.76
N THR A 517 -36.48 -17.27 24.97
CA THR A 517 -37.50 -17.54 26.00
C THR A 517 -36.85 -17.65 27.39
N SER A 518 -37.66 -17.55 28.44
CA SER A 518 -37.24 -17.87 29.82
C SER A 518 -36.79 -19.33 30.01
N ALA A 519 -37.11 -20.22 29.06
CA ALA A 519 -36.66 -21.61 29.02
C ALA A 519 -35.41 -21.83 28.14
N GLY A 520 -34.76 -20.77 27.65
CA GLY A 520 -33.54 -20.85 26.83
C GLY A 520 -33.74 -21.27 25.37
N THR A 521 -34.98 -21.32 24.88
CA THR A 521 -35.27 -21.49 23.44
C THR A 521 -34.88 -20.23 22.69
N THR A 522 -34.08 -20.34 21.63
CA THR A 522 -33.76 -19.21 20.74
C THR A 522 -34.84 -19.02 19.68
N TYR A 523 -35.01 -17.78 19.23
CA TYR A 523 -35.72 -17.39 18.03
C TYR A 523 -34.87 -16.36 17.29
N THR A 524 -34.27 -16.74 16.16
CA THR A 524 -33.49 -15.86 15.30
C THR A 524 -34.36 -15.40 14.14
N PHE A 525 -34.43 -14.10 13.87
CA PHE A 525 -35.20 -13.51 12.78
C PHE A 525 -34.21 -12.92 11.76
N LEU A 526 -34.20 -13.51 10.56
CA LEU A 526 -33.23 -13.21 9.49
C LEU A 526 -33.77 -12.16 8.51
N SER A 527 -32.86 -11.48 7.80
CA SER A 527 -33.24 -10.37 6.92
C SER A 527 -34.10 -10.75 5.72
N ASP A 528 -34.02 -12.00 5.25
CA ASP A 528 -34.79 -12.54 4.13
C ASP A 528 -36.29 -12.69 4.43
N LEU A 529 -36.70 -12.47 5.69
CA LEU A 529 -38.03 -12.68 6.29
C LEU A 529 -38.33 -14.13 6.70
N THR A 530 -37.30 -14.98 6.76
CA THR A 530 -37.33 -16.27 7.47
C THR A 530 -36.82 -16.12 8.90
N GLY A 531 -36.80 -17.22 9.63
CA GLY A 531 -36.21 -17.29 10.96
C GLY A 531 -36.18 -18.73 11.47
N GLU A 532 -35.42 -18.93 12.55
CA GLU A 532 -35.19 -20.25 13.13
C GLU A 532 -35.51 -20.26 14.62
N ARG A 533 -36.11 -21.36 15.09
CA ARG A 533 -36.34 -21.61 16.52
C ARG A 533 -35.59 -22.86 16.95
N THR A 534 -34.55 -22.70 17.77
CA THR A 534 -33.74 -23.81 18.27
C THR A 534 -34.07 -24.12 19.73
N ASN A 535 -34.34 -25.40 20.00
CA ASN A 535 -34.60 -25.92 21.34
C ASN A 535 -33.91 -27.29 21.51
N ALA A 536 -33.99 -27.87 22.71
CA ALA A 536 -33.33 -29.14 23.04
C ALA A 536 -33.76 -30.37 22.18
N ASN A 537 -34.81 -30.24 21.34
CA ASN A 537 -35.26 -31.27 20.40
C ASN A 537 -34.87 -30.98 18.93
N GLY A 538 -34.12 -29.89 18.67
CA GLY A 538 -33.67 -29.47 17.34
C GLY A 538 -34.15 -28.06 16.93
N THR A 539 -33.86 -27.70 15.69
CA THR A 539 -34.24 -26.44 15.02
C THR A 539 -35.50 -26.64 14.17
N GLU A 540 -36.37 -25.63 14.13
CA GLU A 540 -37.44 -25.50 13.14
C GLU A 540 -37.41 -24.12 12.47
N THR A 541 -37.76 -24.06 11.19
CA THR A 541 -37.82 -22.80 10.43
C THR A 541 -39.23 -22.19 10.44
N PHE A 542 -39.29 -20.87 10.35
CA PHE A 542 -40.52 -20.08 10.24
C PHE A 542 -40.36 -18.94 9.24
N THR A 543 -41.47 -18.30 8.87
CA THR A 543 -41.45 -17.00 8.15
C THR A 543 -42.11 -15.93 8.99
N TYR A 544 -41.72 -14.66 8.79
CA TYR A 544 -42.31 -13.56 9.53
C TYR A 544 -42.55 -12.30 8.68
N THR A 545 -43.30 -11.36 9.23
CA THR A 545 -43.29 -9.96 8.80
C THR A 545 -43.25 -9.06 10.03
N CYS A 546 -42.51 -7.96 9.93
CA CYS A 546 -42.45 -6.92 10.95
C CYS A 546 -42.94 -5.60 10.35
N ASN A 547 -43.82 -4.89 11.04
CA ASN A 547 -44.24 -3.53 10.70
C ASN A 547 -44.25 -2.71 11.99
N GLU A 548 -43.37 -1.70 12.05
CA GLU A 548 -43.05 -0.98 13.30
C GLU A 548 -42.72 -2.00 14.42
N HIS A 549 -43.52 -2.04 15.49
CA HIS A 549 -43.35 -2.96 16.61
C HIS A 549 -44.23 -4.22 16.53
N ILE A 550 -44.98 -4.44 15.44
CA ILE A 550 -45.89 -5.60 15.29
C ILE A 550 -45.26 -6.68 14.41
N VAL A 551 -45.16 -7.88 14.97
CA VAL A 551 -44.56 -9.05 14.32
C VAL A 551 -45.63 -10.12 14.07
N THR A 552 -45.78 -10.55 12.82
CA THR A 552 -46.54 -11.77 12.49
C THR A 552 -45.54 -12.89 12.20
N LEU A 553 -45.59 -13.99 12.95
CA LEU A 553 -44.82 -15.22 12.67
C LEU A 553 -45.74 -16.29 12.08
N THR A 554 -45.22 -17.13 11.19
CA THR A 554 -45.89 -18.32 10.65
C THR A 554 -45.00 -19.55 10.84
N ILE A 555 -45.34 -20.37 11.82
CA ILE A 555 -44.64 -21.61 12.20
C ILE A 555 -45.46 -22.78 11.65
N GLY A 556 -45.03 -23.36 10.53
CA GLY A 556 -45.80 -24.36 9.79
C GLY A 556 -47.17 -23.83 9.38
N THR A 557 -48.25 -24.33 10.00
CA THR A 557 -49.62 -23.84 9.79
C THR A 557 -50.11 -22.87 10.87
N THR A 558 -49.30 -22.58 11.89
CA THR A 558 -49.67 -21.74 13.04
C THR A 558 -49.23 -20.30 12.83
N ARG A 559 -50.18 -19.37 12.78
CA ARG A 559 -49.91 -17.92 12.71
C ARG A 559 -49.96 -17.29 14.11
N VAL A 560 -48.86 -16.67 14.53
CA VAL A 560 -48.74 -15.91 15.78
C VAL A 560 -48.66 -14.41 15.42
N ILE A 561 -49.27 -13.57 16.25
CA ILE A 561 -49.12 -12.11 16.17
C ILE A 561 -48.61 -11.63 17.53
N ALA A 562 -47.45 -10.98 17.54
CA ALA A 562 -46.77 -10.48 18.71
C ALA A 562 -46.51 -8.97 18.58
N SER A 563 -46.29 -8.30 19.72
CA SER A 563 -45.86 -6.91 19.80
C SER A 563 -44.54 -6.81 20.54
N ILE A 564 -43.61 -6.03 20.00
CA ILE A 564 -42.35 -5.62 20.63
C ILE A 564 -42.64 -4.43 21.56
N SER A 565 -41.94 -4.32 22.69
CA SER A 565 -42.01 -3.16 23.60
C SER A 565 -41.33 -1.91 23.02
N GLU A 566 -41.63 -0.73 23.57
CA GLU A 566 -41.06 0.56 23.11
C GLU A 566 -39.52 0.62 23.28
N ASP A 567 -38.97 -0.13 24.23
CA ASP A 567 -37.53 -0.29 24.47
C ASP A 567 -36.84 -1.30 23.51
N GLY A 568 -37.60 -2.03 22.68
CA GLY A 568 -37.07 -3.07 21.80
C GLY A 568 -36.61 -4.36 22.50
N LEU A 569 -36.71 -4.47 23.84
CA LEU A 569 -36.11 -5.57 24.61
C LEU A 569 -37.02 -6.78 24.80
N THR A 570 -38.34 -6.65 24.69
CA THR A 570 -39.29 -7.77 24.82
C THR A 570 -40.23 -7.87 23.63
N MET A 571 -40.63 -9.10 23.26
CA MET A 571 -41.64 -9.38 22.24
C MET A 571 -42.66 -10.39 22.80
N GLN A 572 -43.94 -10.04 22.77
CA GLN A 572 -44.98 -10.80 23.50
C GLN A 572 -46.25 -11.04 22.66
N SER A 573 -46.85 -12.22 22.81
CA SER A 573 -48.15 -12.58 22.22
C SER A 573 -49.06 -13.25 23.26
N THR A 574 -49.97 -12.48 23.84
CA THR A 574 -50.93 -12.94 24.86
C THR A 574 -51.88 -14.05 24.35
N SER A 575 -52.12 -14.12 23.04
CA SER A 575 -53.00 -15.12 22.42
C SER A 575 -52.28 -16.44 22.09
N ALA A 576 -50.97 -16.41 21.86
CA ALA A 576 -50.15 -17.60 21.61
C ALA A 576 -49.38 -18.09 22.85
N GLY A 577 -49.31 -17.30 23.92
CA GLY A 577 -48.49 -17.59 25.09
C GLY A 577 -46.99 -17.40 24.85
N LEU A 578 -46.60 -16.64 23.82
CA LEU A 578 -45.22 -16.35 23.48
C LEU A 578 -44.71 -15.16 24.29
N GLN A 579 -43.58 -15.31 24.96
CA GLN A 579 -42.79 -14.22 25.53
C GLN A 579 -41.32 -14.46 25.17
N LEU A 580 -40.70 -13.42 24.62
CA LEU A 580 -39.33 -13.39 24.14
C LEU A 580 -38.62 -12.15 24.66
N GLU A 581 -37.33 -12.30 24.95
CA GLU A 581 -36.45 -11.25 25.48
C GLU A 581 -35.20 -11.19 24.60
N LYS A 582 -34.77 -9.99 24.20
CA LYS A 582 -33.39 -9.75 23.75
C LYS A 582 -32.48 -9.73 24.97
N ARG A 583 -31.21 -10.11 24.78
CA ARG A 583 -30.17 -9.83 25.77
C ARG A 583 -29.62 -8.43 25.53
N ASP A 584 -29.18 -7.75 26.58
CA ASP A 584 -28.46 -6.48 26.42
C ASP A 584 -27.02 -6.67 25.88
N ILE A 585 -26.39 -5.55 25.55
CA ILE A 585 -25.05 -5.48 24.93
C ILE A 585 -23.88 -5.95 25.82
N PHE A 586 -24.09 -6.04 27.13
CA PHE A 586 -23.09 -6.53 28.09
C PHE A 586 -23.06 -8.06 28.16
N ALA A 587 -24.08 -8.75 27.65
CA ALA A 587 -24.22 -10.20 27.75
C ALA A 587 -22.99 -10.99 27.27
N GLY A 588 -22.51 -11.92 28.11
CA GLY A 588 -21.36 -12.78 27.82
C GLY A 588 -20.28 -12.74 28.91
N LYS A 589 -19.22 -13.54 28.72
CA LYS A 589 -17.97 -13.48 29.48
C LYS A 589 -17.04 -12.44 28.85
N TRP A 590 -16.43 -11.64 29.70
CA TRP A 590 -15.38 -10.69 29.36
C TRP A 590 -14.13 -10.97 30.20
N GLU A 591 -12.96 -10.69 29.64
CA GLU A 591 -11.64 -10.96 30.21
C GLU A 591 -10.70 -9.76 30.01
N SER A 592 -9.88 -9.46 31.02
CA SER A 592 -8.88 -8.40 30.98
C SER A 592 -7.62 -8.82 30.21
N ASP A 593 -6.52 -8.08 30.38
CA ASP A 593 -5.21 -8.46 29.86
C ASP A 593 -4.81 -9.89 30.24
N PHE A 594 -4.10 -10.56 29.34
CA PHE A 594 -3.68 -11.95 29.54
C PHE A 594 -2.63 -12.13 30.67
N ASN A 595 -2.05 -11.02 31.14
CA ASN A 595 -1.10 -10.98 32.24
C ASN A 595 -1.79 -11.24 33.58
N ARG A 596 -2.96 -10.62 33.79
CA ARG A 596 -3.79 -10.74 34.99
C ARG A 596 -5.23 -10.98 34.57
N ILE A 597 -5.55 -12.23 34.20
CA ILE A 597 -6.89 -12.64 33.77
C ILE A 597 -7.88 -12.50 34.94
N GLU A 598 -8.60 -11.38 34.98
CA GLU A 598 -9.85 -11.20 35.71
C GLU A 598 -11.01 -11.34 34.74
N THR A 599 -12.09 -12.00 35.18
CA THR A 599 -13.28 -12.22 34.37
C THR A 599 -14.52 -11.55 34.96
N ILE A 600 -15.36 -11.00 34.10
CA ILE A 600 -16.70 -10.51 34.45
C ILE A 600 -17.72 -11.10 33.48
N THR A 601 -18.82 -11.63 34.00
CA THR A 601 -19.82 -12.36 33.20
C THR A 601 -21.21 -11.81 33.43
N PHE A 602 -21.83 -11.23 32.41
CA PHE A 602 -23.22 -10.73 32.45
C PHE A 602 -24.14 -11.75 31.79
N ASP A 603 -25.32 -12.00 32.39
CA ASP A 603 -26.33 -12.88 31.80
C ASP A 603 -27.07 -12.24 30.60
N GLY A 604 -27.05 -10.91 30.53
CA GLY A 604 -27.77 -10.09 29.55
C GLY A 604 -29.21 -9.77 29.93
N LYS A 605 -29.57 -9.95 31.21
CA LYS A 605 -30.94 -9.82 31.75
C LYS A 605 -31.01 -9.02 33.06
N GLY A 606 -29.86 -8.64 33.63
CA GLY A 606 -29.77 -7.86 34.86
C GLY A 606 -28.91 -8.48 35.97
N SER A 607 -28.28 -9.66 35.76
CA SER A 607 -27.40 -10.28 36.75
C SER A 607 -25.96 -10.45 36.23
N VAL A 608 -24.97 -10.08 37.05
CA VAL A 608 -23.53 -10.09 36.69
C VAL A 608 -22.70 -10.77 37.77
N GLU A 609 -21.82 -11.69 37.39
CA GLU A 609 -20.79 -12.25 38.26
C GLU A 609 -19.46 -11.50 38.09
N TYR A 610 -18.95 -10.95 39.21
CA TYR A 610 -17.68 -10.23 39.26
C TYR A 610 -16.91 -10.60 40.53
N LYS A 611 -15.62 -10.94 40.40
CA LYS A 611 -14.73 -11.31 41.52
C LYS A 611 -15.34 -12.38 42.46
N GLY A 612 -16.07 -13.34 41.89
CA GLY A 612 -16.74 -14.43 42.62
C GLY A 612 -17.98 -14.01 43.44
N THR A 613 -18.55 -12.83 43.15
CA THR A 613 -19.80 -12.34 43.74
C THR A 613 -20.79 -12.02 42.63
N THR A 614 -22.04 -12.48 42.78
CA THR A 614 -23.14 -12.13 41.88
C THR A 614 -23.81 -10.83 42.35
N TYR A 615 -24.05 -9.91 41.43
CA TYR A 615 -24.76 -8.65 41.65
C TYR A 615 -25.90 -8.50 40.64
N GLU A 616 -26.95 -7.79 41.04
CA GLU A 616 -27.92 -7.25 40.07
C GLU A 616 -27.39 -5.90 39.54
N TYR A 617 -27.49 -5.67 38.23
CA TYR A 617 -27.10 -4.42 37.57
C TYR A 617 -28.31 -3.68 36.99
N VAL A 618 -28.18 -2.35 36.89
CA VAL A 618 -29.17 -1.46 36.24
C VAL A 618 -28.52 -0.78 35.04
N LEU A 619 -29.26 -0.70 33.94
CA LEU A 619 -28.83 -0.04 32.69
C LEU A 619 -29.27 1.43 32.63
N ASP A 620 -28.42 2.26 32.04
CA ASP A 620 -28.58 3.71 31.83
C ASP A 620 -27.99 4.06 30.45
N GLY A 621 -28.64 3.61 29.38
CA GLY A 621 -28.03 3.52 28.04
C GLY A 621 -26.95 2.44 27.99
N GLU A 622 -25.82 2.71 27.33
CA GLU A 622 -24.66 1.79 27.25
C GLU A 622 -23.80 1.76 28.54
N LYS A 623 -24.46 1.75 29.69
CA LYS A 623 -23.83 1.81 31.01
C LYS A 623 -24.56 0.90 31.99
N ALA A 624 -23.86 -0.10 32.52
CA ALA A 624 -24.32 -0.93 33.62
C ALA A 624 -23.80 -0.39 34.96
N SER A 625 -24.61 -0.44 36.01
CA SER A 625 -24.22 -0.03 37.36
C SER A 625 -24.67 -1.07 38.39
N PHE A 626 -23.73 -1.56 39.22
CA PHE A 626 -23.99 -2.61 40.22
C PHE A 626 -23.17 -2.37 41.50
N GLY A 627 -23.85 -2.37 42.65
CA GLY A 627 -23.21 -2.03 43.93
C GLY A 627 -22.64 -0.60 43.94
N SER A 628 -21.31 -0.48 43.94
CA SER A 628 -20.56 0.78 43.78
C SER A 628 -19.69 0.79 42.51
N ILE A 629 -19.92 -0.16 41.61
CA ILE A 629 -19.14 -0.40 40.39
C ILE A 629 -19.95 0.07 39.18
N VAL A 630 -19.27 0.62 38.18
CA VAL A 630 -19.86 1.06 36.91
C VAL A 630 -19.10 0.38 35.78
N ALA A 631 -19.83 -0.09 34.76
CA ALA A 631 -19.25 -0.62 33.53
C ALA A 631 -19.84 0.12 32.31
N THR A 632 -18.97 0.46 31.37
CA THR A 632 -19.26 1.22 30.13
C THR A 632 -18.41 0.69 28.98
N PHE A 633 -18.71 1.07 27.75
CA PHE A 633 -17.84 0.77 26.61
C PHE A 633 -16.92 1.95 26.26
N ASP A 634 -15.75 1.65 25.71
CA ASP A 634 -14.88 2.63 25.05
C ASP A 634 -15.19 2.76 23.53
N GLU A 635 -14.39 3.56 22.82
CA GLU A 635 -14.54 3.80 21.37
C GLU A 635 -14.32 2.55 20.50
N ASN A 636 -13.57 1.56 21.00
CA ASN A 636 -13.35 0.26 20.36
C ASN A 636 -14.43 -0.76 20.75
N GLY A 637 -15.38 -0.37 21.62
CA GLY A 637 -16.41 -1.26 22.15
C GLY A 637 -15.90 -2.26 23.20
N LEU A 638 -14.72 -2.03 23.80
CA LEU A 638 -14.21 -2.82 24.91
C LEU A 638 -14.89 -2.40 26.22
N LEU A 639 -15.08 -3.36 27.13
CA LEU A 639 -15.77 -3.13 28.39
C LEU A 639 -14.81 -2.52 29.43
N VAL A 640 -15.05 -1.27 29.83
CA VAL A 640 -14.32 -0.60 30.90
C VAL A 640 -15.11 -0.68 32.20
N VAL A 641 -14.59 -1.42 33.19
CA VAL A 641 -15.19 -1.55 34.53
C VAL A 641 -14.42 -0.69 35.54
N LYS A 642 -15.13 0.13 36.31
CA LYS A 642 -14.57 1.03 37.33
C LYS A 642 -14.95 0.59 38.75
N ASP A 643 -13.96 0.12 39.50
CA ASP A 643 -14.08 -0.42 40.86
C ASP A 643 -13.10 0.30 41.80
N GLY A 644 -13.59 0.79 42.95
CA GLY A 644 -12.77 1.48 43.96
C GLY A 644 -12.06 2.77 43.52
N GLY A 645 -12.23 3.21 42.26
CA GLY A 645 -11.48 4.31 41.63
C GLY A 645 -10.46 3.84 40.58
N VAL A 646 -10.15 2.55 40.54
CA VAL A 646 -9.39 1.89 39.46
C VAL A 646 -10.34 1.63 38.28
N SER A 647 -9.84 1.77 37.05
CA SER A 647 -10.51 1.29 35.84
C SER A 647 -9.71 0.12 35.25
N THR A 648 -10.40 -0.91 34.80
CA THR A 648 -9.83 -2.06 34.08
C THR A 648 -10.63 -2.28 32.79
N THR A 649 -9.93 -2.49 31.68
CA THR A 649 -10.53 -2.81 30.37
C THR A 649 -10.59 -4.33 30.18
N TYR A 650 -11.69 -4.80 29.60
CA TYR A 650 -11.96 -6.20 29.29
C TYR A 650 -12.47 -6.32 27.86
N GLY A 651 -11.96 -7.28 27.10
CA GLY A 651 -12.56 -7.72 25.83
C GLY A 651 -13.47 -8.93 26.07
N ARG A 652 -14.16 -9.42 25.04
CA ARG A 652 -14.92 -10.67 25.13
C ARG A 652 -14.02 -11.90 25.28
N ASP A 653 -14.60 -13.01 25.73
CA ASP A 653 -13.96 -14.34 25.77
C ASP A 653 -13.17 -14.64 24.48
N GLY A 654 -11.87 -14.95 24.59
CA GLY A 654 -10.98 -15.13 23.43
C GLY A 654 -10.37 -13.84 22.88
N SER A 655 -10.29 -12.78 23.68
CA SER A 655 -9.66 -11.52 23.28
C SER A 655 -8.14 -11.56 23.33
N PHE A 656 -7.57 -12.31 24.27
CA PHE A 656 -6.11 -12.45 24.47
C PHE A 656 -5.36 -11.10 24.54
N ILE A 657 -5.94 -10.08 25.18
CA ILE A 657 -5.48 -8.69 25.12
C ILE A 657 -4.01 -8.55 25.55
N GLY A 658 -3.22 -7.89 24.70
CA GLY A 658 -1.86 -7.46 24.99
C GLY A 658 -0.87 -7.73 23.86
N THR A 659 0.42 -7.78 24.21
CA THR A 659 1.53 -7.95 23.26
C THR A 659 2.11 -9.36 23.37
N TRP A 660 2.19 -10.03 22.23
CA TRP A 660 2.60 -11.42 22.08
C TRP A 660 3.77 -11.51 21.09
N THR A 661 4.80 -12.28 21.41
CA THR A 661 6.06 -12.28 20.65
C THR A 661 6.62 -13.67 20.40
N ASP A 662 7.12 -13.89 19.20
CA ASP A 662 7.96 -15.00 18.81
C ASP A 662 9.42 -14.65 19.13
N THR A 663 10.01 -15.37 20.10
CA THR A 663 11.38 -15.11 20.58
C THR A 663 12.49 -15.62 19.64
N LEU A 664 12.16 -16.36 18.58
CA LEU A 664 13.11 -16.91 17.60
C LEU A 664 13.15 -16.06 16.33
N LEU A 665 11.96 -15.72 15.81
CA LEU A 665 11.73 -14.99 14.57
C LEU A 665 11.59 -13.47 14.79
N ASN A 666 11.56 -13.02 16.06
CA ASN A 666 11.36 -11.63 16.46
C ASN A 666 10.07 -11.00 15.90
N TYR A 667 9.07 -11.85 15.63
CA TYR A 667 7.76 -11.46 15.14
C TYR A 667 6.84 -11.15 16.33
N THR A 668 6.10 -10.04 16.29
CA THR A 668 5.25 -9.62 17.40
C THR A 668 3.86 -9.26 16.89
N ILE A 669 2.82 -9.65 17.61
CA ILE A 669 1.46 -9.17 17.40
C ILE A 669 0.95 -8.44 18.64
N ILE A 670 0.15 -7.42 18.41
CA ILE A 670 -0.60 -6.69 19.44
C ILE A 670 -2.07 -6.98 19.19
N LEU A 671 -2.75 -7.50 20.21
CA LEU A 671 -4.18 -7.82 20.21
C LEU A 671 -4.89 -6.81 21.11
N ASN A 672 -5.70 -5.93 20.54
CA ASN A 672 -6.36 -4.85 21.28
C ASN A 672 -7.60 -5.34 22.06
N GLY A 673 -8.20 -6.46 21.64
CA GLY A 673 -9.35 -7.09 22.26
C GLY A 673 -10.59 -7.12 21.38
N ILE A 674 -11.48 -8.07 21.66
CA ILE A 674 -12.76 -8.25 20.98
C ILE A 674 -13.83 -7.40 21.67
N GLY A 675 -14.42 -6.45 20.93
CA GLY A 675 -15.42 -5.53 21.45
C GLY A 675 -16.85 -6.09 21.47
N LYS A 676 -17.81 -5.25 21.89
CA LYS A 676 -19.25 -5.56 21.90
C LYS A 676 -19.83 -6.00 20.54
N ASN A 677 -19.15 -5.63 19.45
CA ASN A 677 -19.51 -5.99 18.07
C ASN A 677 -19.10 -7.44 17.70
N GLY A 678 -18.34 -8.15 18.54
CA GLY A 678 -17.98 -9.55 18.33
C GLY A 678 -16.66 -9.79 17.59
N TYR A 679 -16.03 -8.76 17.03
CA TYR A 679 -14.67 -8.78 16.49
C TYR A 679 -13.73 -7.87 17.30
N GLY A 680 -12.43 -8.08 17.14
CA GLY A 680 -11.36 -7.25 17.69
C GLY A 680 -10.38 -6.79 16.61
N THR A 681 -9.51 -5.85 16.95
CA THR A 681 -8.45 -5.33 16.06
C THR A 681 -7.07 -5.67 16.60
N GLY A 682 -6.11 -5.89 15.71
CA GLY A 682 -4.73 -6.12 16.05
C GLY A 682 -3.78 -5.63 14.97
N LYS A 683 -2.48 -5.64 15.29
CA LYS A 683 -1.41 -5.32 14.34
C LYS A 683 -0.16 -6.13 14.59
N ASP A 684 0.62 -6.38 13.55
CA ASP A 684 1.90 -7.09 13.65
C ASP A 684 3.13 -6.16 13.66
N SER A 685 4.31 -6.75 13.84
CA SER A 685 5.61 -6.08 13.78
C SER A 685 6.02 -5.63 12.37
N SER A 686 5.27 -6.01 11.33
CA SER A 686 5.42 -5.56 9.95
C SER A 686 4.59 -4.30 9.64
N GLY A 687 3.70 -3.91 10.56
CA GLY A 687 2.76 -2.80 10.38
C GLY A 687 1.44 -3.20 9.69
N ILE A 688 1.15 -4.49 9.54
CA ILE A 688 -0.13 -4.97 9.00
C ILE A 688 -1.18 -4.92 10.11
N GLU A 689 -2.22 -4.13 9.89
CA GLU A 689 -3.43 -4.12 10.73
C GLU A 689 -4.42 -5.19 10.26
N PHE A 690 -5.05 -5.89 11.20
CA PHE A 690 -5.98 -6.98 10.95
C PHE A 690 -7.17 -6.96 11.93
N ASN A 691 -8.30 -7.52 11.50
CA ASN A 691 -9.42 -7.83 12.38
C ASN A 691 -9.30 -9.29 12.85
N TYR A 692 -9.92 -9.65 13.97
CA TYR A 692 -9.99 -11.04 14.41
C TYR A 692 -11.27 -11.37 15.18
N VAL A 693 -11.66 -12.65 15.15
CA VAL A 693 -12.80 -13.20 15.91
C VAL A 693 -12.43 -14.51 16.59
N ALA A 694 -13.01 -14.73 17.77
CA ALA A 694 -12.89 -15.98 18.50
C ALA A 694 -14.13 -16.85 18.25
N GLU A 695 -13.90 -18.07 17.77
CA GLU A 695 -14.92 -19.07 17.46
C GLU A 695 -14.66 -20.36 18.26
N TYR A 696 -15.73 -21.09 18.60
CA TYR A 696 -15.61 -22.42 19.21
C TYR A 696 -15.85 -23.49 18.15
N ASP A 697 -14.94 -24.46 18.07
CA ASP A 697 -15.09 -25.61 17.19
C ASP A 697 -16.10 -26.65 17.72
N GLU A 698 -16.35 -27.70 16.94
CA GLU A 698 -17.26 -28.81 17.30
C GLU A 698 -16.81 -29.59 18.56
N THR A 699 -15.56 -29.43 19.02
CA THR A 699 -15.02 -30.03 20.24
C THR A 699 -15.16 -29.12 21.47
N GLY A 700 -15.50 -27.84 21.27
CA GLY A 700 -15.48 -26.80 22.29
C GLY A 700 -14.10 -26.16 22.49
N THR A 701 -13.18 -26.32 21.54
CA THR A 701 -11.88 -25.65 21.53
C THR A 701 -12.01 -24.25 20.93
N LEU A 702 -11.37 -23.27 21.57
CA LEU A 702 -11.39 -21.87 21.16
C LEU A 702 -10.31 -21.59 20.10
N MET A 703 -10.75 -21.31 18.88
CA MET A 703 -9.91 -20.90 17.75
C MET A 703 -10.11 -19.40 17.50
N VAL A 704 -9.06 -18.70 17.09
CA VAL A 704 -9.12 -17.28 16.72
C VAL A 704 -8.68 -17.12 15.26
N ASN A 705 -9.57 -16.56 14.45
CA ASN A 705 -9.35 -16.33 13.03
C ASN A 705 -9.03 -14.85 12.80
N MET A 706 -7.88 -14.57 12.18
CA MET A 706 -7.41 -13.22 11.83
C MET A 706 -7.69 -12.95 10.34
N TYR A 707 -8.22 -11.78 10.02
CA TYR A 707 -8.59 -11.37 8.66
C TYR A 707 -7.92 -10.06 8.26
N TYR A 708 -7.30 -10.06 7.08
CA TYR A 708 -6.87 -8.86 6.37
C TYR A 708 -7.88 -8.61 5.24
N GLN A 709 -8.67 -7.56 5.37
CA GLN A 709 -9.89 -7.35 4.56
C GLN A 709 -10.78 -8.63 4.63
N THR A 710 -11.05 -9.27 3.49
CA THR A 710 -11.83 -10.50 3.36
C THR A 710 -11.01 -11.78 3.36
N ARG A 711 -9.68 -11.70 3.47
CA ARG A 711 -8.77 -12.85 3.39
C ARG A 711 -8.36 -13.29 4.78
N LEU A 712 -8.37 -14.60 5.03
CA LEU A 712 -7.74 -15.19 6.20
C LEU A 712 -6.25 -14.84 6.19
N TYR A 713 -5.81 -14.11 7.21
CA TYR A 713 -4.43 -13.64 7.40
C TYR A 713 -3.67 -14.50 8.41
N GLY A 714 -4.38 -15.09 9.36
CA GLY A 714 -3.80 -15.99 10.35
C GLY A 714 -4.87 -16.78 11.10
N MET A 715 -4.43 -17.83 11.79
CA MET A 715 -5.24 -18.58 12.74
C MET A 715 -4.40 -18.82 13.98
N PHE A 716 -4.95 -18.63 15.18
CA PHE A 716 -4.27 -18.99 16.41
C PHE A 716 -5.18 -19.60 17.46
N ASN A 717 -4.60 -20.36 18.38
CA ASN A 717 -5.29 -20.92 19.52
C ASN A 717 -4.40 -20.92 20.76
N LEU A 718 -5.01 -20.94 21.94
CA LEU A 718 -4.28 -21.13 23.19
C LEU A 718 -3.74 -22.56 23.27
N ALA A 719 -2.44 -22.69 23.49
CA ALA A 719 -1.77 -23.94 23.79
C ALA A 719 -1.37 -23.98 25.27
N THR A 720 -1.61 -25.11 25.94
CA THR A 720 -1.30 -25.29 27.35
C THR A 720 -0.45 -26.55 27.57
N ASN A 721 0.73 -26.39 28.20
CA ASN A 721 1.64 -27.50 28.48
C ASN A 721 2.23 -27.36 29.89
N ASN A 722 1.98 -28.35 30.76
CA ASN A 722 2.38 -28.36 32.18
C ASN A 722 1.96 -27.11 33.00
N GLY A 723 0.98 -26.34 32.52
CA GLY A 723 0.54 -25.08 33.15
C GLY A 723 1.18 -23.81 32.58
N MET A 724 2.10 -23.93 31.62
CA MET A 724 2.53 -22.81 30.77
C MET A 724 1.49 -22.58 29.65
N GLU A 725 1.32 -21.32 29.25
CA GLU A 725 0.27 -20.88 28.32
C GLU A 725 0.85 -19.92 27.27
N LEU A 726 0.66 -20.25 25.99
CA LEU A 726 1.19 -19.53 24.83
C LEU A 726 0.24 -19.69 23.64
N LEU A 727 0.31 -18.82 22.63
CA LEU A 727 -0.50 -18.99 21.41
C LEU A 727 0.30 -19.77 20.37
N TYR A 728 -0.28 -20.80 19.77
CA TYR A 728 0.19 -21.31 18.47
C TYR A 728 -0.49 -20.49 17.38
N LEU A 729 0.28 -19.90 16.47
CA LEU A 729 -0.19 -19.04 15.38
C LEU A 729 0.37 -19.54 14.04
N ALA A 730 -0.53 -19.69 13.05
CA ALA A 730 -0.19 -19.92 11.64
C ALA A 730 -0.48 -18.65 10.82
N GLY A 731 0.39 -18.34 9.85
CA GLY A 731 0.35 -17.07 9.09
C GLY A 731 0.22 -17.26 7.57
N TYR A 732 -0.67 -16.46 6.96
CA TYR A 732 -0.99 -16.48 5.53
C TYR A 732 -0.61 -15.15 4.86
N TYR A 733 0.28 -15.19 3.87
CA TYR A 733 0.75 -14.01 3.14
C TYR A 733 0.10 -13.96 1.75
N ALA A 734 -0.49 -12.80 1.41
CA ALA A 734 -1.43 -12.67 0.29
C ALA A 734 -0.85 -12.92 -1.11
N SER A 735 0.48 -12.97 -1.25
CA SER A 735 1.22 -13.24 -2.49
C SER A 735 1.70 -14.69 -2.65
N THR A 736 1.70 -15.49 -1.58
CA THR A 736 2.35 -16.81 -1.53
C THR A 736 1.54 -17.91 -0.83
N GLY A 737 0.51 -17.56 -0.05
CA GLY A 737 -0.26 -18.49 0.77
C GLY A 737 0.29 -18.66 2.18
N MET A 738 0.04 -19.81 2.79
CA MET A 738 0.55 -20.15 4.13
C MET A 738 2.08 -20.28 4.09
N LEU A 739 2.82 -19.48 4.86
CA LEU A 739 4.29 -19.53 4.88
C LEU A 739 4.88 -20.17 6.14
N VAL A 740 4.20 -20.03 7.29
CA VAL A 740 4.71 -20.47 8.60
C VAL A 740 3.56 -21.07 9.42
N ASP A 741 3.79 -22.27 9.94
CA ASP A 741 2.81 -23.13 10.65
C ASP A 741 3.02 -23.13 12.18
N ASP A 742 4.12 -22.54 12.67
CA ASP A 742 4.69 -22.77 14.02
C ASP A 742 5.14 -21.48 14.76
N TYR A 743 4.44 -20.35 14.66
CA TYR A 743 4.73 -19.21 15.57
C TYR A 743 4.28 -19.58 17.00
N ASN A 744 5.20 -19.68 17.95
CA ASN A 744 4.91 -20.03 19.36
C ASN A 744 4.94 -18.77 20.23
N MET A 745 3.87 -17.99 20.22
CA MET A 745 3.85 -16.64 20.76
C MET A 745 3.82 -16.63 22.31
N ALA A 746 4.86 -16.07 22.92
CA ALA A 746 4.98 -15.84 24.35
C ALA A 746 4.48 -14.43 24.74
N TYR A 747 3.99 -14.27 25.96
CA TYR A 747 3.49 -12.99 26.49
C TYR A 747 4.50 -12.34 27.45
N TYR A 748 4.69 -11.01 27.38
CA TYR A 748 5.57 -10.26 28.30
C TYR A 748 4.93 -10.05 29.69
N ASP A 749 5.48 -10.69 30.72
CA ASP A 749 5.01 -10.57 32.10
C ASP A 749 5.19 -9.16 32.70
N PRO A 750 4.46 -8.79 33.78
CA PRO A 750 4.40 -7.40 34.27
C PRO A 750 5.72 -6.86 34.85
N TYR A 751 6.75 -7.70 35.00
CA TYR A 751 8.06 -7.31 35.51
C TYR A 751 9.03 -6.93 34.40
N TYR A 752 8.68 -7.15 33.13
CA TYR A 752 9.51 -6.83 31.96
C TYR A 752 10.17 -5.44 32.05
N GLY A 753 11.48 -5.39 31.79
CA GLY A 753 12.28 -4.18 31.84
C GLY A 753 13.08 -4.02 33.14
N THR A 754 13.55 -2.79 33.38
CA THR A 754 14.56 -2.47 34.40
C THR A 754 13.96 -1.75 35.60
N TRP A 755 14.46 -2.06 36.80
CA TRP A 755 14.00 -1.54 38.08
C TRP A 755 15.19 -1.20 38.98
N ASN A 756 15.33 0.07 39.35
CA ASN A 756 16.39 0.61 40.19
C ASN A 756 15.93 0.71 41.65
N GLY A 757 16.74 0.26 42.60
CA GLY A 757 16.40 0.19 44.03
C GLY A 757 17.10 1.24 44.89
N THR A 758 16.47 1.63 45.99
CA THR A 758 17.03 2.58 46.99
C THR A 758 18.29 2.07 47.71
N ASN A 759 18.60 0.78 47.55
CA ASN A 759 19.81 0.13 48.05
C ASN A 759 20.95 0.05 47.02
N GLY A 760 20.80 0.68 45.84
CA GLY A 760 21.78 0.67 44.76
C GLY A 760 21.80 -0.58 43.88
N VAL A 761 20.91 -1.56 44.13
CA VAL A 761 20.72 -2.73 43.26
C VAL A 761 19.84 -2.36 42.07
N THR A 762 20.11 -2.94 40.91
CA THR A 762 19.22 -2.89 39.74
C THR A 762 18.82 -4.31 39.34
N TYR A 763 17.54 -4.50 39.03
CA TYR A 763 16.99 -5.74 38.47
C TYR A 763 16.47 -5.47 37.06
N THR A 764 16.84 -6.29 36.09
CA THR A 764 16.31 -6.25 34.72
C THR A 764 15.71 -7.61 34.39
N PHE A 765 14.39 -7.68 34.23
CA PHE A 765 13.67 -8.91 33.89
C PHE A 765 13.40 -8.96 32.40
N ASN A 766 13.60 -10.13 31.78
CA ASN A 766 13.32 -10.33 30.35
C ASN A 766 11.83 -10.52 30.01
N GLY A 767 10.93 -10.54 31.01
CA GLY A 767 9.49 -10.63 30.80
C GLY A 767 8.95 -12.05 30.56
N PHE A 768 9.78 -13.10 30.67
CA PHE A 768 9.37 -14.47 30.34
C PHE A 768 9.19 -15.40 31.56
N GLY A 769 8.91 -14.83 32.74
CA GLY A 769 8.73 -15.55 34.01
C GLY A 769 7.61 -16.59 34.04
N SER A 770 6.67 -16.54 33.10
CA SER A 770 5.62 -17.56 32.92
C SER A 770 6.13 -18.86 32.28
N TYR A 771 7.38 -18.90 31.81
CA TYR A 771 7.90 -19.93 30.90
C TYR A 771 9.18 -20.60 31.41
N ASP A 772 9.29 -21.92 31.20
CA ASP A 772 10.48 -22.74 31.45
C ASP A 772 10.73 -23.72 30.27
N ILE A 773 10.89 -23.14 29.07
CA ILE A 773 11.08 -23.80 27.76
C ILE A 773 12.56 -23.64 27.32
N ASP A 774 13.10 -24.42 26.37
CA ASP A 774 14.39 -25.15 26.48
C ASP A 774 14.34 -26.46 25.64
N TYR A 775 14.09 -26.41 24.31
CA TYR A 775 14.52 -27.48 23.39
C TYR A 775 15.39 -27.11 22.18
N ASN A 776 16.31 -28.06 21.92
CA ASN A 776 17.33 -28.11 20.88
C ASN A 776 17.67 -29.63 20.69
N THR A 777 17.99 -30.20 19.53
CA THR A 777 18.51 -29.72 18.24
C THR A 777 17.96 -30.57 17.06
N SER A 778 18.24 -30.14 15.81
CA SER A 778 18.41 -31.00 14.61
C SER A 778 17.31 -32.01 14.21
N GLN A 779 16.13 -31.50 13.82
CA GLN A 779 15.66 -31.63 12.42
C GLN A 779 14.43 -30.74 12.12
N GLN A 780 13.71 -30.28 13.15
CA GLN A 780 12.64 -29.26 13.09
C GLN A 780 12.72 -28.33 14.34
N GLY A 781 13.90 -27.74 14.61
CA GLY A 781 14.11 -26.90 15.81
C GLY A 781 13.80 -25.42 15.59
N ARG A 782 13.75 -24.56 16.61
CA ARG A 782 14.20 -24.69 18.02
C ARG A 782 13.42 -23.70 18.89
N TRP A 783 13.24 -23.95 20.20
CA TRP A 783 12.60 -22.97 21.09
C TRP A 783 13.15 -22.99 22.52
N TYR A 784 13.58 -21.84 23.02
CA TYR A 784 14.13 -21.62 24.36
C TYR A 784 13.51 -20.34 24.94
N VAL A 785 12.64 -20.45 25.96
CA VAL A 785 11.90 -19.32 26.57
C VAL A 785 11.90 -19.49 28.08
N LYS A 786 12.68 -18.68 28.79
CA LYS A 786 12.80 -18.72 30.26
C LYS A 786 12.78 -17.33 30.86
N GLY A 787 12.13 -17.18 32.01
CA GLY A 787 12.26 -15.98 32.83
C GLY A 787 13.68 -15.83 33.36
N LEU A 788 14.38 -14.78 32.94
CA LEU A 788 15.71 -14.40 33.42
C LEU A 788 15.67 -13.00 34.01
N VAL A 789 16.21 -12.86 35.22
CA VAL A 789 16.45 -11.56 35.86
C VAL A 789 17.96 -11.35 36.01
N THR A 790 18.46 -10.35 35.31
CA THR A 790 19.81 -9.82 35.49
C THR A 790 19.83 -8.91 36.71
N VAL A 791 20.82 -9.12 37.60
CA VAL A 791 21.00 -8.41 38.85
C VAL A 791 22.33 -7.67 38.82
N GLU A 792 22.30 -6.34 38.82
CA GLU A 792 23.47 -5.48 38.96
C GLU A 792 23.60 -5.01 40.43
N LYS A 793 24.77 -5.20 41.02
CA LYS A 793 25.10 -4.66 42.35
C LYS A 793 26.61 -4.41 42.49
N ASP A 794 27.00 -3.26 43.03
CA ASP A 794 28.39 -2.92 43.37
C ASP A 794 29.36 -3.10 42.17
N GLY A 795 28.88 -2.88 40.94
CA GLY A 795 29.66 -3.09 39.70
C GLY A 795 29.82 -4.56 39.28
N SER A 796 29.12 -5.50 39.94
CA SER A 796 29.06 -6.92 39.59
C SER A 796 27.67 -7.27 39.05
N THR A 797 27.63 -8.06 37.99
CA THR A 797 26.38 -8.51 37.35
C THR A 797 26.22 -10.02 37.50
N SER A 798 25.02 -10.48 37.86
CA SER A 798 24.66 -11.90 37.90
C SER A 798 23.25 -12.12 37.40
N GLU A 799 23.08 -13.04 36.44
CA GLU A 799 21.77 -13.44 35.93
C GLU A 799 21.28 -14.71 36.63
N VAL A 800 19.99 -14.76 36.96
CA VAL A 800 19.33 -15.93 37.56
C VAL A 800 17.94 -16.12 36.96
N ALA A 801 17.44 -17.35 36.97
CA ALA A 801 16.07 -17.63 36.55
C ALA A 801 15.05 -17.08 37.56
N TYR A 802 13.91 -16.59 37.06
CA TYR A 802 12.75 -16.21 37.85
C TYR A 802 11.46 -16.86 37.33
N TYR A 803 10.50 -17.04 38.23
CA TYR A 803 9.18 -17.56 37.95
C TYR A 803 8.11 -16.55 38.35
N TYR A 804 7.21 -16.20 37.43
CA TYR A 804 6.06 -15.34 37.63
C TYR A 804 4.78 -16.17 37.84
N ASN A 805 4.03 -15.86 38.89
CA ASN A 805 2.78 -16.54 39.20
C ASN A 805 1.59 -15.63 38.88
N LYS A 806 1.00 -15.79 37.68
CA LYS A 806 -0.21 -15.07 37.22
C LYS A 806 -1.31 -14.98 38.29
N LYS A 807 -1.49 -16.02 39.11
CA LYS A 807 -2.55 -16.11 40.12
C LYS A 807 -2.29 -15.28 41.40
N THR A 808 -1.03 -14.97 41.72
CA THR A 808 -0.69 -14.10 42.87
C THR A 808 -0.14 -12.74 42.44
N GLY A 809 0.26 -12.57 41.17
CA GLY A 809 0.93 -11.39 40.66
C GLY A 809 2.39 -11.27 41.11
N GLU A 810 2.95 -12.30 41.75
CA GLU A 810 4.30 -12.27 42.35
C GLU A 810 5.33 -12.95 41.44
N ALA A 811 6.53 -12.37 41.36
CA ALA A 811 7.69 -12.99 40.71
C ALA A 811 8.70 -13.46 41.77
N THR A 812 9.36 -14.59 41.53
CA THR A 812 10.25 -15.24 42.51
C THR A 812 11.55 -15.73 41.86
N PHE A 813 12.69 -15.45 42.49
CA PHE A 813 14.02 -15.86 42.03
C PHE A 813 14.95 -16.15 43.22
N THR A 814 16.11 -16.77 42.97
CA THR A 814 17.07 -17.12 44.04
C THR A 814 18.48 -16.75 43.64
N ILE A 815 19.17 -15.98 44.49
CA ILE A 815 20.59 -15.61 44.32
C ILE A 815 21.38 -16.32 45.42
N GLY A 816 22.28 -17.23 45.03
CA GLY A 816 22.98 -18.11 45.97
C GLY A 816 21.99 -18.97 46.75
N ASN A 817 21.90 -18.75 48.08
CA ASN A 817 20.98 -19.46 48.97
C ASN A 817 19.84 -18.57 49.51
N VAL A 818 19.57 -17.41 48.88
CA VAL A 818 18.53 -16.47 49.30
C VAL A 818 17.48 -16.35 48.21
N THR A 819 16.22 -16.67 48.54
CA THR A 819 15.07 -16.45 47.67
C THR A 819 14.54 -15.02 47.84
N TYR A 820 14.16 -14.43 46.72
CA TYR A 820 13.62 -13.09 46.61
C TYR A 820 12.20 -13.17 46.03
N THR A 821 11.28 -12.40 46.59
CA THR A 821 9.92 -12.23 46.07
C THR A 821 9.74 -10.78 45.66
N ALA A 822 9.50 -10.58 44.37
CA ALA A 822 9.09 -9.32 43.77
C ALA A 822 7.56 -9.24 43.72
N LYS A 823 7.01 -8.05 44.01
CA LYS A 823 5.59 -7.73 43.95
C LYS A 823 5.37 -6.38 43.27
N LEU A 824 4.34 -6.26 42.42
CA LEU A 824 3.89 -4.99 41.86
C LEU A 824 3.42 -4.03 42.96
N ASP A 825 3.88 -2.78 42.91
CA ASP A 825 3.61 -1.69 43.88
C ASP A 825 3.19 -0.42 43.14
N GLY A 826 2.05 -0.50 42.43
CA GLY A 826 1.44 0.58 41.66
C GLY A 826 2.36 1.12 40.56
N ASN A 827 3.18 2.10 40.92
CA ASN A 827 4.17 2.75 40.06
C ASN A 827 5.57 2.16 40.35
N GLY A 828 5.75 0.84 40.35
CA GLY A 828 7.02 0.20 40.75
C GLY A 828 6.88 -1.26 41.15
N ILE A 829 7.98 -1.82 41.69
CA ILE A 829 7.99 -3.14 42.34
C ILE A 829 8.62 -3.05 43.72
N THR A 830 8.23 -3.96 44.61
CA THR A 830 8.93 -4.21 45.88
C THR A 830 9.60 -5.58 45.83
N VAL A 831 10.87 -5.68 46.23
CA VAL A 831 11.60 -6.95 46.31
C VAL A 831 12.13 -7.12 47.73
N ASN A 832 11.60 -8.12 48.45
CA ASN A 832 11.85 -8.34 49.88
C ASN A 832 11.75 -7.03 50.70
N GLU A 833 10.62 -6.34 50.59
CA GLU A 833 10.27 -5.06 51.25
C GLU A 833 11.10 -3.82 50.83
N VAL A 834 12.12 -3.96 49.97
CA VAL A 834 12.82 -2.81 49.36
C VAL A 834 12.07 -2.32 48.13
N ILE A 835 11.87 -1.01 48.01
CA ILE A 835 11.18 -0.37 46.87
C ILE A 835 12.16 -0.19 45.70
N PHE A 836 11.70 -0.55 44.50
CA PHE A 836 12.35 -0.31 43.22
C PHE A 836 11.40 0.46 42.28
N LYS A 837 11.97 1.29 41.42
CA LYS A 837 11.26 2.12 40.44
C LYS A 837 11.91 1.99 39.06
N ALA A 838 11.12 2.14 38.01
CA ALA A 838 11.64 2.15 36.64
C ALA A 838 12.61 3.33 36.43
N PRO A 839 13.52 3.26 35.44
CA PRO A 839 14.38 4.38 35.06
C PRO A 839 13.60 5.67 34.79
N ASP A 840 14.16 6.81 35.18
CA ASP A 840 13.62 8.12 34.78
C ASP A 840 13.67 8.31 33.25
N TYR A 841 12.67 9.01 32.70
CA TYR A 841 12.48 9.19 31.25
C TYR A 841 13.74 9.68 30.53
N VAL A 842 14.50 10.59 31.14
CA VAL A 842 15.73 11.15 30.54
C VAL A 842 16.92 10.19 30.50
N SER A 843 16.82 9.00 31.09
CA SER A 843 17.81 7.93 30.92
C SER A 843 17.56 7.01 29.72
N GLN A 844 16.46 7.23 28.99
CA GLN A 844 16.17 6.50 27.75
C GLN A 844 16.96 7.03 26.54
N TYR A 845 17.61 8.19 26.67
CA TYR A 845 18.29 8.89 25.59
C TYR A 845 19.64 9.46 26.05
N GLU A 846 20.50 9.73 25.08
CA GLU A 846 21.66 10.61 25.24
C GLU A 846 21.34 11.97 24.62
N TYR A 847 21.91 13.04 25.16
CA TYR A 847 21.67 14.40 24.69
C TYR A 847 22.98 15.09 24.29
N HIS A 848 22.94 15.93 23.26
CA HIS A 848 24.02 16.90 23.03
C HIS A 848 23.72 18.19 23.82
N VAL A 849 24.78 18.85 24.30
CA VAL A 849 24.74 20.10 25.06
C VAL A 849 25.82 21.01 24.48
N GLY A 850 25.51 21.68 23.37
CA GLY A 850 26.57 22.13 22.46
C GLY A 850 27.30 20.93 21.88
N ASP A 851 28.63 20.92 21.95
CA ASP A 851 29.46 19.82 21.43
C ASP A 851 29.75 18.72 22.49
N ASP A 852 29.27 18.90 23.73
CA ASP A 852 29.40 17.91 24.81
C ASP A 852 28.23 16.89 24.77
N VAL A 853 28.45 15.66 25.24
CA VAL A 853 27.43 14.59 25.32
C VAL A 853 27.03 14.29 26.76
N LEU A 854 25.74 14.45 27.08
CA LEU A 854 25.15 14.24 28.40
C LEU A 854 24.34 12.94 28.47
N ARG A 855 24.64 12.11 29.48
CA ARG A 855 24.02 10.79 29.73
C ARG A 855 23.49 10.69 31.17
N PHE A 856 22.40 9.96 31.39
CA PHE A 856 21.75 9.78 32.70
C PHE A 856 21.68 8.31 33.11
N ASN A 857 21.91 7.98 34.39
CA ASN A 857 21.94 6.59 34.87
C ASN A 857 20.56 5.97 35.20
N GLY A 858 19.47 6.73 35.13
CA GLY A 858 18.12 6.26 35.40
C GLY A 858 17.78 6.01 36.87
N LYS A 859 18.66 6.37 37.80
CA LYS A 859 18.51 6.04 39.24
C LYS A 859 18.01 7.24 40.07
N SER A 860 17.50 8.32 39.44
CA SER A 860 16.93 9.49 40.14
C SER A 860 15.66 9.16 40.96
N PRO A 861 14.68 8.35 40.48
CA PRO A 861 13.48 7.98 41.23
C PRO A 861 13.71 7.28 42.57
N VAL A 862 14.93 6.80 42.83
CA VAL A 862 15.37 6.20 44.11
C VAL A 862 16.46 7.02 44.83
N GLY A 863 16.72 8.25 44.40
CA GLY A 863 17.66 9.18 45.03
C GLY A 863 19.14 8.92 44.71
N LEU A 864 19.44 8.18 43.65
CA LEU A 864 20.79 7.75 43.25
C LEU A 864 21.18 8.22 41.83
N GLY A 865 20.52 9.28 41.35
CA GLY A 865 20.72 9.83 40.01
C GLY A 865 22.15 10.35 39.82
N LYS A 866 22.89 9.77 38.87
CA LYS A 866 24.16 10.28 38.36
C LYS A 866 24.06 10.60 36.88
N ALA A 867 24.46 11.82 36.51
CA ALA A 867 24.55 12.29 35.14
C ALA A 867 26.01 12.50 34.76
N THR A 868 26.37 12.15 33.53
CA THR A 868 27.75 12.16 33.03
C THR A 868 27.82 13.03 31.79
N LEU A 869 28.68 14.06 31.82
CA LEU A 869 28.93 14.94 30.69
C LEU A 869 30.30 14.63 30.10
N THR A 870 30.34 14.16 28.86
CA THR A 870 31.57 13.90 28.10
C THR A 870 31.91 15.14 27.29
N THR A 871 33.09 15.70 27.54
CA THR A 871 33.60 16.93 26.91
C THR A 871 34.93 16.65 26.20
N ALA A 872 35.39 17.58 25.36
CA ALA A 872 36.71 17.46 24.72
C ALA A 872 37.90 17.39 25.71
N ASP A 873 37.76 17.97 26.90
CA ASP A 873 38.79 17.94 27.96
C ASP A 873 38.67 16.72 28.90
N GLY A 874 37.62 15.92 28.78
CA GLY A 874 37.36 14.73 29.60
C GLY A 874 35.92 14.60 30.10
N VAL A 875 35.73 13.74 31.10
CA VAL A 875 34.39 13.36 31.61
C VAL A 875 34.11 13.99 32.98
N GLU A 876 32.99 14.71 33.09
CA GLU A 876 32.45 15.22 34.34
C GLU A 876 31.27 14.38 34.85
N THR A 877 31.02 14.40 36.16
CA THR A 877 29.88 13.70 36.78
C THR A 877 29.13 14.61 37.74
N TYR A 878 27.80 14.51 37.73
CA TYR A 878 26.86 15.29 38.52
C TYR A 878 25.89 14.37 39.28
N ASP A 879 25.42 14.81 40.45
CA ASP A 879 24.23 14.24 41.11
C ASP A 879 22.98 14.89 40.52
N TYR A 880 21.97 14.12 40.12
CA TYR A 880 20.73 14.67 39.56
C TYR A 880 19.46 14.16 40.22
N ALA A 881 18.42 15.01 40.18
CA ALA A 881 17.08 14.71 40.64
C ALA A 881 16.03 15.15 39.59
N THR A 882 14.91 14.45 39.54
CA THR A 882 13.80 14.65 38.60
C THR A 882 12.50 14.95 39.35
N ALA A 883 11.69 15.91 38.88
CA ALA A 883 10.41 16.24 39.48
C ALA A 883 9.37 16.74 38.46
N ASP A 884 8.12 16.31 38.64
CA ASP A 884 6.95 16.83 37.93
C ASP A 884 6.43 18.10 38.61
N VAL A 885 6.40 19.21 37.87
CA VAL A 885 5.97 20.52 38.40
C VAL A 885 5.09 21.23 37.37
N GLU A 886 3.80 21.41 37.68
CA GLU A 886 2.84 22.13 36.82
C GLU A 886 2.81 21.65 35.36
N ASN A 887 2.69 20.32 35.15
CA ASN A 887 2.76 19.62 33.87
C ASN A 887 4.11 19.73 33.12
N LYS A 888 5.22 19.97 33.84
CA LYS A 888 6.57 20.05 33.28
C LYS A 888 7.48 19.05 33.96
N TYR A 889 8.25 18.29 33.19
CA TYR A 889 9.28 17.40 33.73
C TYR A 889 10.58 18.19 33.91
N VAL A 890 11.06 18.29 35.14
CA VAL A 890 12.24 19.11 35.48
C VAL A 890 13.37 18.22 35.99
N VAL A 891 14.54 18.35 35.39
CA VAL A 891 15.77 17.67 35.81
C VAL A 891 16.72 18.72 36.38
N THR A 892 17.25 18.50 37.58
CA THR A 892 18.21 19.39 38.24
C THR A 892 19.52 18.64 38.47
N LEU A 893 20.61 19.11 37.87
CA LEU A 893 21.95 18.54 38.03
C LEU A 893 22.77 19.40 39.00
N THR A 894 23.49 18.75 39.89
CA THR A 894 24.25 19.36 40.98
C THR A 894 25.68 18.85 41.05
N LYS A 895 26.59 19.72 41.49
CA LYS A 895 28.01 19.44 41.70
C LYS A 895 28.43 20.07 43.03
N ASP A 896 29.06 19.30 43.91
CA ASP A 896 29.43 19.72 45.27
C ASP A 896 28.29 20.37 46.10
N GLY A 897 27.03 19.99 45.80
CA GLY A 897 25.82 20.53 46.44
C GLY A 897 25.28 21.85 45.86
N ALA A 898 25.92 22.42 44.84
CA ALA A 898 25.39 23.55 44.07
C ALA A 898 24.63 23.04 42.82
N VAL A 899 23.53 23.70 42.44
CA VAL A 899 22.87 23.47 41.14
C VAL A 899 23.73 24.07 40.03
N VAL A 900 24.00 23.28 38.98
CA VAL A 900 24.80 23.71 37.82
C VAL A 900 23.98 23.71 36.55
N TYR A 901 23.19 22.66 36.29
CA TYR A 901 22.28 22.61 35.13
C TYR A 901 20.83 22.36 35.56
N ILE A 902 19.89 22.94 34.82
CA ILE A 902 18.45 22.65 34.91
C ILE A 902 17.92 22.36 33.50
N ILE A 903 17.32 21.18 33.30
CA ILE A 903 16.58 20.82 32.08
C ILE A 903 15.08 20.89 32.38
N ARG A 904 14.28 21.42 31.46
CA ARG A 904 12.82 21.46 31.55
C ARG A 904 12.20 20.97 30.25
N PHE A 905 11.37 19.94 30.33
CA PHE A 905 10.56 19.43 29.22
C PHE A 905 9.13 19.95 29.36
N VAL A 906 8.56 20.47 28.27
CA VAL A 906 7.24 21.10 28.19
C VAL A 906 6.67 20.84 26.79
N ASP A 907 5.50 20.21 26.70
CA ASP A 907 4.72 20.04 25.45
C ASP A 907 5.54 19.51 24.26
N GLY A 908 6.35 18.47 24.48
CA GLY A 908 7.26 17.88 23.47
C GLY A 908 8.59 18.62 23.26
N SER A 909 8.69 19.87 23.70
CA SER A 909 9.93 20.65 23.67
C SER A 909 10.76 20.47 24.95
N ALA A 910 12.06 20.80 24.90
CA ALA A 910 12.88 20.93 26.10
C ALA A 910 13.91 22.05 25.99
N THR A 911 14.39 22.50 27.16
CA THR A 911 15.41 23.55 27.29
C THR A 911 16.38 23.20 28.41
N ILE A 912 17.66 23.55 28.24
CA ILE A 912 18.68 23.43 29.28
C ILE A 912 19.28 24.81 29.63
N GLU A 913 19.45 25.05 30.91
CA GLU A 913 20.16 26.21 31.45
C GLU A 913 21.39 25.74 32.23
N LYS A 914 22.53 26.42 32.08
CA LYS A 914 23.73 26.28 32.91
C LYS A 914 23.93 27.56 33.72
N ASP A 915 24.02 27.45 35.04
CA ASP A 915 24.18 28.58 35.97
C ASP A 915 23.15 29.72 35.78
N GLY A 916 21.96 29.39 35.26
CA GLY A 916 20.88 30.34 34.94
C GLY A 916 20.95 30.97 33.54
N VAL A 917 21.86 30.51 32.67
CA VAL A 917 21.98 30.93 31.26
C VAL A 917 21.55 29.78 30.36
N ARG A 918 20.59 30.03 29.45
CA ARG A 918 20.11 29.05 28.46
C ARG A 918 21.22 28.68 27.46
N ILE A 919 21.29 27.39 27.11
CA ILE A 919 22.06 26.88 25.98
C ILE A 919 21.05 26.61 24.86
N GLU A 920 21.31 27.12 23.66
CA GLU A 920 20.38 27.01 22.51
C GLU A 920 20.56 25.70 21.73
N ASP A 921 21.75 25.10 21.78
CA ASP A 921 22.09 23.85 21.11
C ASP A 921 21.90 22.68 22.08
N PHE A 922 20.70 22.10 22.08
CA PHE A 922 20.28 21.01 22.95
C PHE A 922 19.23 20.12 22.27
N GLY A 923 19.44 18.81 22.28
CA GLY A 923 18.58 17.82 21.62
C GLY A 923 19.13 16.41 21.76
N LEU A 924 18.58 15.44 21.02
CA LEU A 924 19.01 14.04 21.10
C LEU A 924 20.39 13.84 20.44
N TYR A 925 21.27 13.08 21.09
CA TYR A 925 22.56 12.68 20.52
C TYR A 925 22.42 11.35 19.77
N HIS A 926 23.03 11.25 18.58
CA HIS A 926 23.11 10.01 17.82
C HIS A 926 24.49 9.86 17.14
N LYS A 927 25.01 8.63 17.15
CA LYS A 927 26.42 8.29 16.82
C LYS A 927 26.84 8.55 15.35
N ILE A 928 25.86 8.80 14.49
CA ILE A 928 25.99 9.07 13.04
C ILE A 928 26.01 10.59 12.75
N VAL A 929 25.51 11.42 13.65
CA VAL A 929 25.35 12.88 13.44
C VAL A 929 26.72 13.57 13.29
N GLY A 930 26.80 14.53 12.35
CA GLY A 930 28.01 15.30 12.08
C GLY A 930 29.09 14.57 11.26
N LYS A 931 28.91 13.27 10.98
CA LYS A 931 29.79 12.47 10.10
C LYS A 931 29.30 12.51 8.65
N GLU A 932 30.21 12.21 7.73
CA GLU A 932 29.97 12.21 6.28
C GLU A 932 30.50 10.90 5.68
N TYR A 933 29.63 10.18 4.97
CA TYR A 933 29.86 8.82 4.51
C TYR A 933 29.72 8.70 2.99
N LEU A 934 30.57 7.92 2.34
CA LEU A 934 30.58 7.70 0.90
C LEU A 934 29.49 6.70 0.46
N LEU A 935 28.69 7.04 -0.56
CA LEU A 935 27.85 6.08 -1.30
C LEU A 935 28.59 5.58 -2.53
N SER A 936 28.86 6.49 -3.48
CA SER A 936 29.44 6.19 -4.79
C SER A 936 29.89 7.46 -5.51
N GLY A 937 31.11 7.47 -6.03
CA GLY A 937 31.68 8.65 -6.69
C GLY A 937 31.75 9.86 -5.76
N ASP A 938 31.19 10.99 -6.19
CA ASP A 938 31.10 12.24 -5.42
C ASP A 938 29.91 12.29 -4.43
N LYS A 939 29.09 11.22 -4.37
CA LYS A 939 27.86 11.21 -3.58
C LYS A 939 28.07 10.74 -2.14
N THR A 940 27.65 11.59 -1.19
CA THR A 940 27.73 11.31 0.26
C THR A 940 26.35 11.22 0.93
N PHE A 941 26.34 10.62 2.13
CA PHE A 941 25.29 10.74 3.13
C PHE A 941 25.85 11.53 4.32
N LYS A 942 25.07 12.50 4.80
CA LYS A 942 25.44 13.36 5.92
C LYS A 942 24.20 13.84 6.66
N ILE A 943 24.19 13.74 7.99
CA ILE A 943 23.23 14.48 8.80
C ILE A 943 23.83 15.88 9.03
N THR A 944 23.19 16.91 8.46
CA THR A 944 23.76 18.26 8.31
C THR A 944 23.48 19.16 9.51
N THR A 945 22.43 18.86 10.28
CA THR A 945 22.16 19.48 11.59
C THR A 945 22.35 18.48 12.72
N LYS A 946 22.56 18.97 13.96
CA LYS A 946 22.26 18.14 15.13
C LYS A 946 20.75 17.88 15.19
N MET A 947 20.34 16.80 15.86
CA MET A 947 18.93 16.53 16.09
C MET A 947 18.38 17.49 17.15
N ASP A 948 17.11 17.87 17.00
CA ASP A 948 16.36 18.53 18.06
C ASP A 948 15.97 17.52 19.18
N ILE A 949 15.14 17.96 20.12
CA ILE A 949 14.65 17.11 21.21
C ILE A 949 13.63 16.05 20.75
N ASN A 950 12.98 16.25 19.60
CA ASN A 950 12.07 15.29 18.98
C ASN A 950 12.83 14.22 18.17
N GLY A 951 14.17 14.31 18.10
CA GLY A 951 15.01 13.44 17.29
C GLY A 951 15.01 13.78 15.80
N ILE A 952 14.55 14.98 15.43
CA ILE A 952 14.45 15.43 14.03
C ILE A 952 15.73 16.18 13.64
N ALA A 953 16.33 15.81 12.52
CA ALA A 953 17.42 16.52 11.87
C ALA A 953 17.20 16.62 10.36
N LYS A 954 17.90 17.54 9.70
CA LYS A 954 18.06 17.53 8.25
C LYS A 954 19.37 16.83 7.87
N GLY A 955 19.37 16.21 6.70
CA GLY A 955 20.55 15.60 6.10
C GLY A 955 20.53 15.70 4.59
N THR A 956 21.56 15.15 3.96
CA THR A 956 21.60 14.87 2.53
C THR A 956 21.92 13.40 2.29
N PHE A 957 21.28 12.78 1.31
CA PHE A 957 21.55 11.41 0.86
C PHE A 957 21.68 11.40 -0.66
N GLY A 958 22.88 11.10 -1.17
CA GLY A 958 23.11 10.99 -2.62
C GLY A 958 23.01 12.30 -3.41
N GLY A 959 22.99 13.44 -2.72
CA GLY A 959 22.75 14.78 -3.27
C GLY A 959 21.31 15.30 -3.13
N ILE A 960 20.42 14.54 -2.50
CA ILE A 960 19.02 14.92 -2.21
C ILE A 960 18.91 15.32 -0.73
N ASP A 961 18.21 16.41 -0.41
CA ASP A 961 17.89 16.79 0.97
C ASP A 961 16.90 15.79 1.58
N VAL A 962 17.17 15.31 2.80
CA VAL A 962 16.32 14.34 3.52
C VAL A 962 15.97 14.81 4.92
N ASP A 963 14.76 14.45 5.36
CA ASP A 963 14.40 14.48 6.78
C ASP A 963 14.91 13.21 7.47
N VAL A 964 15.51 13.39 8.65
CA VAL A 964 16.15 12.33 9.43
C VAL A 964 15.48 12.26 10.79
N PHE A 965 14.99 11.08 11.16
CA PHE A 965 14.31 10.83 12.43
C PHE A 965 15.09 9.79 13.26
N TYR A 966 15.27 10.08 14.55
CA TYR A 966 15.79 9.14 15.53
C TYR A 966 14.87 7.92 15.65
N VAL A 967 15.44 6.71 15.62
CA VAL A 967 14.70 5.45 15.88
C VAL A 967 15.16 4.86 17.22
N ASP A 968 16.48 4.69 17.37
CA ASP A 968 17.12 4.28 18.62
C ASP A 968 18.59 4.78 18.65
N GLU A 969 19.37 4.37 19.66
CA GLU A 969 20.77 4.79 19.83
C GLU A 969 21.73 4.30 18.72
N ASN A 970 21.29 3.43 17.81
CA ASN A 970 22.06 2.92 16.68
C ASN A 970 21.41 3.24 15.32
N TYR A 971 20.07 3.35 15.25
CA TYR A 971 19.34 3.56 13.99
C TYR A 971 18.69 4.93 13.87
N VAL A 972 18.70 5.46 12.64
CA VAL A 972 17.81 6.54 12.17
C VAL A 972 16.99 6.05 10.98
N SER A 973 15.86 6.70 10.69
CA SER A 973 15.13 6.59 9.43
C SER A 973 15.27 7.87 8.62
N ILE A 974 15.31 7.75 7.30
CA ILE A 974 15.41 8.89 6.37
C ILE A 974 14.25 8.92 5.38
N TYR A 975 13.75 10.13 5.11
CA TYR A 975 12.57 10.39 4.30
C TYR A 975 12.85 11.50 3.27
N THR A 976 12.17 11.43 2.13
CA THR A 976 12.11 12.50 1.12
C THR A 976 10.64 12.82 0.85
N ASP A 977 10.26 14.10 0.91
CA ASP A 977 8.88 14.57 0.69
C ASP A 977 7.79 13.79 1.47
N GLY A 978 8.14 13.34 2.69
CA GLY A 978 7.27 12.53 3.56
C GLY A 978 7.25 11.02 3.28
N LEU A 979 7.86 10.56 2.18
CA LEU A 979 8.01 9.13 1.85
C LEU A 979 9.25 8.55 2.53
N PHE A 980 9.10 7.37 3.16
CA PHE A 980 10.22 6.62 3.73
C PHE A 980 11.17 6.16 2.62
N LEU A 981 12.47 6.35 2.83
CA LEU A 981 13.51 5.93 1.88
C LEU A 981 14.29 4.72 2.43
N TYR A 982 14.96 4.87 3.58
CA TYR A 982 15.79 3.82 4.21
C TYR A 982 15.87 3.99 5.74
N TYR A 983 16.29 2.95 6.43
CA TYR A 983 16.95 3.08 7.75
C TYR A 983 18.46 3.16 7.56
N ILE A 984 19.15 3.97 8.37
CA ILE A 984 20.62 4.00 8.45
C ILE A 984 21.03 3.56 9.86
N GLY A 985 21.81 2.48 9.95
CA GLY A 985 22.25 1.88 11.20
C GLY A 985 23.74 2.05 11.45
N TYR A 986 24.12 2.32 12.69
CA TYR A 986 25.51 2.39 13.14
C TYR A 986 26.15 1.00 13.20
N LEU A 987 27.29 0.80 12.53
CA LEU A 987 28.11 -0.41 12.67
C LEU A 987 29.31 -0.14 13.60
N ASP A 988 30.11 0.87 13.25
CA ASP A 988 31.31 1.27 13.99
C ASP A 988 31.59 2.78 13.80
N GLU A 989 32.73 3.26 14.27
CA GLU A 989 33.06 4.68 14.24
C GLU A 989 33.16 5.25 12.80
N ASN A 990 33.51 4.43 11.81
CA ASN A 990 33.69 4.75 10.40
C ASN A 990 32.54 4.26 9.49
N ASN A 991 31.78 3.22 9.88
CA ASN A 991 30.85 2.53 8.98
C ASN A 991 29.38 2.59 9.45
N VAL A 992 28.46 2.70 8.48
CA VAL A 992 27.00 2.62 8.67
C VAL A 992 26.34 1.74 7.62
N VAL A 993 25.34 0.96 8.01
CA VAL A 993 24.54 0.11 7.11
C VAL A 993 23.30 0.85 6.62
N VAL A 994 22.96 0.69 5.35
CA VAL A 994 21.68 1.11 4.77
C VAL A 994 20.75 -0.10 4.74
N LEU A 995 19.58 0.01 5.35
CA LEU A 995 18.55 -1.03 5.36
C LEU A 995 17.27 -0.55 4.68
N ASP A 996 16.57 -1.46 4.00
CA ASP A 996 15.23 -1.22 3.47
C ASP A 996 14.14 -1.26 4.57
N SER A 997 12.88 -1.11 4.17
CA SER A 997 11.72 -1.22 5.07
C SER A 997 11.58 -2.61 5.72
N SER A 998 12.09 -3.66 5.08
CA SER A 998 12.13 -5.04 5.58
C SER A 998 13.38 -5.34 6.43
N LYS A 999 14.17 -4.30 6.77
CA LYS A 999 15.44 -4.37 7.49
C LYS A 999 16.53 -5.21 6.78
N GLN A 1000 16.39 -5.48 5.48
CA GLN A 1000 17.43 -6.16 4.69
C GLN A 1000 18.55 -5.18 4.32
N THR A 1001 19.78 -5.68 4.24
CA THR A 1001 20.96 -4.85 3.94
C THR A 1001 21.02 -4.48 2.47
N VAL A 1002 20.92 -3.17 2.20
CA VAL A 1002 21.02 -2.58 0.86
C VAL A 1002 22.47 -2.21 0.53
N SER A 1003 23.20 -1.65 1.49
CA SER A 1003 24.62 -1.31 1.33
C SER A 1003 25.29 -0.98 2.67
N VAL A 1004 26.62 -0.76 2.64
CA VAL A 1004 27.37 -0.14 3.75
C VAL A 1004 28.11 1.08 3.24
N LEU A 1005 27.93 2.20 3.94
CA LEU A 1005 28.57 3.49 3.69
C LEU A 1005 29.72 3.66 4.69
N THR A 1006 30.78 4.34 4.28
CA THR A 1006 32.00 4.47 5.08
C THR A 1006 32.56 5.89 5.02
N ILE A 1007 33.15 6.37 6.12
CA ILE A 1007 33.89 7.64 6.12
C ILE A 1007 35.12 7.50 5.21
N ALA A 1008 35.40 8.54 4.43
CA ALA A 1008 36.51 8.54 3.49
C ALA A 1008 37.88 8.23 4.15
N ASP A 1009 38.67 7.41 3.48
CA ASP A 1009 40.09 7.24 3.74
C ASP A 1009 40.93 8.42 3.21
N GLU A 1010 42.14 8.54 3.75
CA GLU A 1010 43.12 9.57 3.44
C GLU A 1010 43.89 9.34 2.11
N TYR A 1011 43.51 8.33 1.33
CA TYR A 1011 44.10 7.96 0.04
C TYR A 1011 43.17 8.26 -1.15
N ALA A 1012 41.93 8.68 -0.89
CA ALA A 1012 40.91 8.96 -1.88
C ALA A 1012 41.36 9.98 -2.95
N GLY A 1013 40.99 9.72 -4.21
CA GLY A 1013 41.20 10.62 -5.35
C GLY A 1013 42.16 10.10 -6.42
N THR A 1014 42.54 10.99 -7.33
CA THR A 1014 43.28 10.66 -8.57
C THR A 1014 44.76 11.01 -8.46
N TYR A 1015 45.61 10.04 -8.77
CA TYR A 1015 47.06 10.18 -8.88
C TYR A 1015 47.46 9.96 -10.34
N THR A 1016 48.29 10.84 -10.91
CA THR A 1016 48.65 10.82 -12.34
C THR A 1016 50.16 10.60 -12.53
N ALA A 1017 50.53 9.72 -13.45
CA ALA A 1017 51.90 9.45 -13.87
C ALA A 1017 52.36 10.39 -14.99
N ALA A 1018 53.67 10.47 -15.21
CA ALA A 1018 54.29 11.37 -16.19
C ALA A 1018 53.95 11.07 -17.67
N ASP A 1019 53.36 9.90 -17.97
CA ASP A 1019 52.86 9.51 -19.29
C ASP A 1019 51.35 9.76 -19.48
N GLY A 1020 50.66 10.25 -18.45
CA GLY A 1020 49.21 10.47 -18.44
C GLY A 1020 48.40 9.36 -17.77
N SER A 1021 49.00 8.20 -17.48
CA SER A 1021 48.30 7.10 -16.76
C SER A 1021 47.79 7.56 -15.40
N THR A 1022 46.63 7.08 -14.97
CA THR A 1022 46.02 7.43 -13.68
C THR A 1022 45.77 6.22 -12.81
N ILE A 1023 45.84 6.41 -11.50
CA ILE A 1023 45.20 5.51 -10.53
C ILE A 1023 44.25 6.32 -9.64
N VAL A 1024 43.04 5.80 -9.44
CA VAL A 1024 41.96 6.47 -8.68
C VAL A 1024 41.52 5.54 -7.55
N PHE A 1025 41.63 6.01 -6.31
CA PHE A 1025 41.08 5.33 -5.13
C PHE A 1025 39.72 5.92 -4.77
N ASP A 1026 38.72 5.07 -4.53
CA ASP A 1026 37.34 5.50 -4.21
C ASP A 1026 37.15 5.99 -2.76
N GLY A 1027 38.17 5.87 -1.92
CA GLY A 1027 38.18 6.35 -0.53
C GLY A 1027 37.53 5.41 0.48
N ARG A 1028 37.19 4.17 0.12
CA ARG A 1028 36.35 3.30 0.96
C ARG A 1028 37.11 2.30 1.83
N SER A 1029 38.44 2.39 1.99
CA SER A 1029 39.22 1.34 2.65
C SER A 1029 38.85 1.11 4.11
N LYS A 1030 38.27 2.11 4.79
CA LYS A 1030 37.77 2.03 6.17
C LYS A 1030 36.54 1.12 6.33
N GLY A 1031 35.89 0.75 5.22
CA GLY A 1031 34.81 -0.23 5.16
C GLY A 1031 35.22 -1.60 4.63
N SER A 1032 36.52 -1.92 4.52
CA SER A 1032 37.01 -3.10 3.79
C SER A 1032 36.56 -4.47 4.32
N ASP A 1033 35.96 -4.51 5.50
CA ASP A 1033 35.42 -5.73 6.13
C ASP A 1033 33.94 -5.94 5.78
N TYR A 1034 33.29 -4.95 5.15
CA TYR A 1034 31.87 -4.95 4.78
C TYR A 1034 31.63 -4.68 3.28
N VAL A 1035 32.50 -3.90 2.64
CA VAL A 1035 32.40 -3.49 1.22
C VAL A 1035 33.77 -3.44 0.55
N TYR A 1036 33.81 -3.66 -0.76
CA TYR A 1036 35.02 -3.42 -1.55
C TYR A 1036 35.26 -1.93 -1.77
N ALA A 1037 36.48 -1.50 -1.47
CA ALA A 1037 37.06 -0.24 -1.90
C ALA A 1037 37.80 -0.45 -3.22
N TYR A 1038 37.52 0.39 -4.22
CA TYR A 1038 38.03 0.20 -5.58
C TYR A 1038 39.23 1.10 -5.92
N ALA A 1039 40.20 0.51 -6.62
CA ALA A 1039 41.34 1.17 -7.21
C ALA A 1039 41.26 1.00 -8.74
N THR A 1040 40.89 2.07 -9.46
CA THR A 1040 40.83 2.05 -10.94
C THR A 1040 42.16 2.56 -11.51
N LEU A 1041 42.87 1.71 -12.27
CA LEU A 1041 44.15 2.00 -12.91
C LEU A 1041 43.94 2.12 -14.43
N THR A 1042 44.10 3.32 -14.98
CA THR A 1042 44.04 3.58 -16.43
C THR A 1042 45.45 3.77 -16.96
N ILE A 1043 45.88 2.91 -17.89
CA ILE A 1043 47.21 2.96 -18.52
C ILE A 1043 47.07 3.46 -19.95
N PHE A 1044 47.93 4.41 -20.34
CA PHE A 1044 48.10 4.82 -21.73
C PHE A 1044 49.39 4.23 -22.28
N GLU A 1045 49.29 3.43 -23.35
CA GLU A 1045 50.45 2.85 -24.05
C GLU A 1045 50.47 3.30 -25.52
N ASN A 1046 51.67 3.40 -26.12
CA ASN A 1046 51.81 3.71 -27.55
C ASN A 1046 52.04 2.42 -28.33
N VAL A 1047 51.04 1.98 -29.08
CA VAL A 1047 51.05 0.74 -29.84
C VAL A 1047 51.02 1.08 -31.34
N ASP A 1048 52.09 0.71 -32.05
CA ASP A 1048 52.34 0.98 -33.48
C ASP A 1048 52.19 2.45 -33.96
N GLY A 1049 52.05 3.40 -33.03
CA GLY A 1049 52.00 4.84 -33.27
C GLY A 1049 50.74 5.52 -32.72
N ASP A 1050 49.65 4.76 -32.54
CA ASP A 1050 48.44 5.23 -31.87
C ASP A 1050 48.57 5.10 -30.34
N ILE A 1051 47.71 5.77 -29.58
CA ILE A 1051 47.66 5.67 -28.12
C ILE A 1051 46.47 4.79 -27.76
N GLU A 1052 46.74 3.65 -27.13
CA GLU A 1052 45.72 2.77 -26.57
C GLU A 1052 45.52 3.09 -25.09
N GLU A 1053 44.27 3.10 -24.64
CA GLU A 1053 43.85 3.36 -23.27
C GLU A 1053 43.26 2.07 -22.70
N THR A 1054 43.80 1.56 -21.58
CA THR A 1054 43.30 0.36 -20.92
C THR A 1054 42.98 0.66 -19.45
N GLU A 1055 41.72 0.44 -19.05
CA GLU A 1055 41.27 0.56 -17.67
C GLU A 1055 41.25 -0.82 -16.99
N TYR A 1056 41.86 -0.89 -15.80
CA TYR A 1056 41.80 -2.04 -14.89
C TYR A 1056 41.10 -1.62 -13.59
N ARG A 1057 40.14 -2.42 -13.12
CA ARG A 1057 39.43 -2.15 -11.87
C ARG A 1057 39.79 -3.19 -10.81
N TYR A 1058 40.57 -2.76 -9.82
CA TYR A 1058 41.03 -3.56 -8.70
C TYR A 1058 40.29 -3.22 -7.40
N VAL A 1059 40.47 -4.06 -6.38
CA VAL A 1059 40.11 -3.78 -4.98
C VAL A 1059 41.37 -3.35 -4.23
N TYR A 1060 41.25 -2.48 -3.23
CA TYR A 1060 42.35 -2.19 -2.31
C TYR A 1060 41.95 -2.33 -0.84
N LYS A 1061 42.92 -2.67 0.01
CA LYS A 1061 42.79 -2.74 1.48
C LYS A 1061 44.05 -2.20 2.15
N VAL A 1062 43.91 -1.73 3.39
CA VAL A 1062 45.05 -1.28 4.22
C VAL A 1062 45.36 -2.37 5.24
N GLU A 1063 46.42 -3.13 4.99
CA GLU A 1063 46.85 -4.25 5.84
C GLU A 1063 48.11 -3.87 6.63
N ASN A 1064 48.00 -3.82 7.96
CA ASN A 1064 49.12 -3.47 8.86
C ASN A 1064 49.79 -2.09 8.57
N GLY A 1065 49.10 -1.21 7.84
CA GLY A 1065 49.61 0.10 7.41
C GLY A 1065 50.26 0.12 6.03
N GLU A 1066 50.27 -1.00 5.29
CA GLU A 1066 50.58 -1.04 3.86
C GLU A 1066 49.28 -1.03 3.04
N ILE A 1067 49.23 -0.33 1.90
CA ILE A 1067 48.08 -0.42 0.97
C ILE A 1067 48.38 -1.53 -0.04
N CYS A 1068 47.56 -2.57 -0.02
CA CYS A 1068 47.61 -3.70 -0.93
C CYS A 1068 46.48 -3.56 -1.98
N ILE A 1069 46.78 -3.86 -3.24
CA ILE A 1069 45.84 -3.82 -4.38
C ILE A 1069 45.69 -5.23 -4.95
N TYR A 1070 44.45 -5.66 -5.14
CA TYR A 1070 44.05 -7.02 -5.49
C TYR A 1070 43.15 -7.07 -6.72
N ASP A 1071 43.33 -8.11 -7.51
CA ASP A 1071 42.44 -8.56 -8.57
C ASP A 1071 41.39 -9.51 -7.99
N ILE A 1072 40.18 -9.52 -8.54
CA ILE A 1072 39.09 -10.40 -8.07
C ILE A 1072 38.99 -11.59 -9.02
N ASP A 1073 39.48 -12.75 -8.59
CA ASP A 1073 39.22 -14.00 -9.30
C ASP A 1073 37.80 -14.50 -8.95
N ARG A 1074 37.02 -14.78 -10.01
CA ARG A 1074 35.63 -15.28 -9.98
C ARG A 1074 35.48 -16.59 -10.76
N SER A 1075 36.58 -17.29 -11.04
CA SER A 1075 36.59 -18.47 -11.93
C SER A 1075 36.17 -19.80 -11.27
N GLY A 1076 35.79 -19.79 -9.98
CA GLY A 1076 35.34 -20.98 -9.26
C GLY A 1076 34.02 -21.56 -9.78
N GLU A 1077 33.89 -22.89 -9.80
CA GLU A 1077 32.77 -23.62 -10.45
C GLU A 1077 31.37 -23.37 -9.85
N SER A 1078 31.26 -22.72 -8.69
CA SER A 1078 29.98 -22.29 -8.07
C SER A 1078 29.71 -20.78 -8.17
N GLY A 1079 30.74 -19.95 -8.41
CA GLY A 1079 30.65 -18.49 -8.29
C GLY A 1079 30.54 -17.95 -6.85
N GLU A 1080 30.63 -18.80 -5.82
CA GLU A 1080 30.47 -18.40 -4.40
C GLU A 1080 31.79 -18.04 -3.69
N ASP A 1081 32.94 -18.55 -4.18
CA ASP A 1081 34.27 -18.28 -3.63
C ASP A 1081 35.01 -17.18 -4.45
N GLU A 1082 34.83 -15.90 -4.09
CA GLU A 1082 35.67 -14.81 -4.63
C GLU A 1082 37.08 -14.84 -4.00
N VAL A 1083 38.14 -14.84 -4.82
CA VAL A 1083 39.53 -14.88 -4.35
C VAL A 1083 40.26 -13.59 -4.72
N LEU A 1084 40.73 -12.86 -3.71
CA LEU A 1084 41.53 -11.64 -3.88
C LEU A 1084 43.01 -12.00 -4.12
N ILE A 1085 43.49 -11.77 -5.35
CA ILE A 1085 44.88 -12.02 -5.75
C ILE A 1085 45.65 -10.70 -5.72
N ILE A 1086 46.60 -10.54 -4.80
CA ILE A 1086 47.41 -9.31 -4.73
C ILE A 1086 48.22 -9.11 -6.03
N LYS A 1087 48.15 -7.89 -6.58
CA LYS A 1087 48.88 -7.47 -7.79
C LYS A 1087 49.92 -6.41 -7.48
N TYR A 1088 49.60 -5.47 -6.59
CA TYR A 1088 50.49 -4.36 -6.27
C TYR A 1088 50.48 -4.03 -4.77
N LYS A 1089 51.55 -3.38 -4.32
CA LYS A 1089 51.62 -2.64 -3.06
C LYS A 1089 51.96 -1.19 -3.34
N ILE A 1090 51.40 -0.27 -2.56
CA ILE A 1090 51.76 1.15 -2.61
C ILE A 1090 52.91 1.43 -1.63
N SER A 1091 53.96 2.08 -2.15
CA SER A 1091 54.99 2.73 -1.33
C SER A 1091 54.85 4.25 -1.42
N PHE A 1092 55.02 4.95 -0.31
CA PHE A 1092 55.16 6.43 -0.26
C PHE A 1092 56.62 6.88 -0.41
N THR A 1093 57.53 5.94 -0.72
CA THR A 1093 58.97 6.18 -0.94
C THR A 1093 59.42 5.54 -2.26
N GLU A 1094 60.41 6.14 -2.92
CA GLU A 1094 60.86 5.69 -4.24
C GLU A 1094 61.39 4.24 -4.21
N VAL A 1095 60.74 3.36 -4.98
CA VAL A 1095 61.15 1.96 -5.17
C VAL A 1095 61.65 1.77 -6.59
N ALA A 1096 62.87 1.24 -6.74
CA ALA A 1096 63.50 1.06 -8.05
C ALA A 1096 62.71 0.09 -8.94
N GLY A 1097 62.13 0.61 -10.02
CA GLY A 1097 61.30 -0.15 -10.97
C GLY A 1097 59.78 0.08 -10.82
N ALA A 1098 59.33 0.69 -9.71
CA ALA A 1098 57.91 1.00 -9.51
C ALA A 1098 57.46 2.22 -10.32
N LYS A 1099 56.22 2.22 -10.82
CA LYS A 1099 55.64 3.37 -11.55
C LYS A 1099 55.16 4.43 -10.56
N ALA A 1100 55.60 5.67 -10.74
CA ALA A 1100 55.24 6.78 -9.86
C ALA A 1100 53.99 7.53 -10.36
N PHE A 1101 53.06 7.80 -9.45
CA PHE A 1101 51.84 8.59 -9.69
C PHE A 1101 51.73 9.69 -8.63
N THR A 1102 51.31 10.90 -9.00
CA THR A 1102 51.25 12.07 -8.10
C THR A 1102 49.84 12.68 -8.11
N ASN A 1103 49.27 12.94 -6.92
CA ASN A 1103 47.98 13.64 -6.76
C ASN A 1103 48.22 15.17 -6.73
N SER A 1104 47.14 15.92 -6.91
CA SER A 1104 47.03 17.38 -6.94
C SER A 1104 47.59 18.12 -5.71
N ASP A 1105 47.69 17.44 -4.56
CA ASP A 1105 48.29 17.94 -3.32
C ASP A 1105 49.84 17.85 -3.32
N GLY A 1106 50.42 17.11 -4.27
CA GLY A 1106 51.84 16.79 -4.36
C GLY A 1106 52.24 15.43 -3.76
N THR A 1107 51.31 14.68 -3.16
CA THR A 1107 51.58 13.34 -2.63
C THR A 1107 51.88 12.40 -3.79
N THR A 1108 53.05 11.75 -3.74
CA THR A 1108 53.52 10.82 -4.75
C THR A 1108 53.55 9.40 -4.18
N ILE A 1109 52.90 8.49 -4.90
CA ILE A 1109 52.86 7.06 -4.62
C ILE A 1109 53.62 6.29 -5.69
N TYR A 1110 54.19 5.16 -5.29
CA TYR A 1110 54.92 4.25 -6.15
C TYR A 1110 54.19 2.91 -6.17
N LEU A 1111 53.69 2.53 -7.35
CA LEU A 1111 52.99 1.28 -7.59
C LEU A 1111 54.02 0.17 -7.79
N VAL A 1112 54.19 -0.67 -6.76
CA VAL A 1112 55.16 -1.77 -6.73
C VAL A 1112 54.43 -3.07 -7.08
N GLU A 1113 54.86 -3.78 -8.12
CA GLU A 1113 54.33 -5.12 -8.43
C GLU A 1113 54.60 -6.10 -7.27
N ALA A 1114 53.57 -6.87 -6.91
CA ALA A 1114 53.71 -8.02 -6.03
C ALA A 1114 54.25 -9.19 -6.85
N GLY A 1115 55.51 -9.56 -6.64
CA GLY A 1115 56.07 -10.80 -7.19
C GLY A 1115 55.44 -12.05 -6.56
N GLU A 1116 55.33 -13.11 -7.36
CA GLU A 1116 54.78 -14.44 -6.99
C GLU A 1116 55.42 -15.08 -5.74
#